data_AF-A0A3Q4HF62-F1
#
_entry.id   AF-A0A3Q4HF62-F1
#
_cell.length_a   1.000
_cell.length_b   1.000
_cell.length_c   1.000
_cell.angle_alpha   90.00
_cell.angle_beta   90.00
_cell.angle_gamma   90.00
#
_symmetry.space_group_name_H-M   'P 1'
#
loop_
_entity.id
_entity.type
_entity.pdbx_description
1 polymer ?
#
loop_
_entity_poly.entity_id
_entity_poly.type
_entity_poly.pdbx_seq_one_letter_code
_entity_poly.pdbx_strand_id
1 'polypeptide(L)'
;MGNAGSMDHHTDLRGHNMPLKLPMPDAGELEERFAIVLNSMNLPPDKARLLRQYDNEKKWELICDQERFQVKNPPHTYLQKLRSYLDPAVTRKKFRRRVQESTQVLRELEISLRTNHIGWVREFLNEENKGLDVLVDYLSFAQYAVTFDGECLENNPEAAMDKSKPWSRSIEDLHGGSTLPSPITGNGITRVGRHSTLRFNTLPSRRTLKNSRLVCKKDDVHVCIMCLRAIMNYQYGFNMVMSHPHAVNEIALSLNNKNPRTKALVLELLAAVCLVRGGHEIILSAFDNFKEVCMEEQRFEKLMEYFKNEDNNIDFMVACMQFINIVVHSVEDMNFRVHLQYDFTKLCLDDYLDKLKHTESDKLQVQIQAYLDNVFDVGALLEDAETKNAALERVEELEENISHMTEKLQDMENEAMAKIVELEKQLMQRNKELESIREVYKDASSQVHSLRQMLKEKDEAIQRQSKLEKKIHELEKQGTIKIHKKGDGDISILTSPPSATEGSPGAVIGGNGVAVSPNHVALMAGTPVPPPPPPPPPPLPMNGTLSNGPTSTIPAAAPPPPPPPPPPPPPPPGMPTETSAPLPPPPPPVAPPLPGCGTPTVIMNSGLAEGPIKLFSVKIKKPIKTKFRMPVFNWVALKPNQINGTVFNEIDDERILEDLNVDEFEEMFKTKAQGPPIDLTASKQKVIQKGPNKVALLDSNRAKNLAITLRKVGKTPEEICKAIQLFDLRTLPVDFVECLMRFQPTENEIKVLRQFEKERKPLESLTDEDRFMMQFSKIERLMQKMTIMAFIGNFAESVQMLTPQLHAVIAASVSIKSSQKLKKILEIILALGNYMNSSKRGAVYGFKLQSLDLLLDTKSTDRKQTLLHYIANVVKEKYTQVSLFYNEMHYVEKAAAVSLENVLLDVKELQRGMELTKREYSMHGHNTMLKEFIAHNESKLKKLQDDAKIAQDAFDEVVKFFGENAKTTPPSVFFPVFVRFVKAYRVSWILASHIGQKQTKHTLLSMINSSLHFI
;
A
#
# COMPACT_ATOMS: atom_id res chain seq x y z
N MET A 1 -7.19 -57.46 -10.05
CA MET A 1 -7.36 -58.41 -11.17
C MET A 1 -6.09 -59.26 -11.20
N GLY A 2 -6.12 -60.59 -11.23
CA GLY A 2 -7.25 -61.50 -11.37
C GLY A 2 -6.97 -62.46 -12.51
N ASN A 3 -6.66 -63.72 -12.19
CA ASN A 3 -6.48 -64.77 -13.19
C ASN A 3 -6.97 -66.10 -12.59
N ALA A 4 -7.79 -66.82 -13.35
CA ALA A 4 -8.39 -68.09 -12.96
C ALA A 4 -8.30 -69.07 -14.14
N GLY A 5 -8.29 -70.38 -13.85
CA GLY A 5 -7.98 -71.42 -14.82
C GLY A 5 -6.59 -72.03 -14.55
N SER A 6 -6.41 -73.35 -14.50
CA SER A 6 -7.43 -74.41 -14.52
C SER A 6 -7.11 -75.45 -13.45
N MET A 7 -8.15 -76.10 -12.93
CA MET A 7 -8.00 -77.38 -12.26
C MET A 7 -7.66 -78.44 -13.30
N ASP A 8 -6.81 -79.38 -12.93
CA ASP A 8 -6.83 -80.73 -13.49
C ASP A 8 -6.52 -81.74 -12.36
N HIS A 9 -7.15 -82.90 -12.40
CA HIS A 9 -7.21 -83.78 -11.22
C HIS A 9 -6.01 -84.71 -11.09
N HIS A 10 -5.30 -84.61 -9.97
CA HIS A 10 -4.59 -85.75 -9.38
C HIS A 10 -5.02 -85.94 -7.93
N THR A 11 -5.85 -86.96 -7.69
CA THR A 11 -6.18 -87.43 -6.34
C THR A 11 -4.99 -88.16 -5.73
N ASP A 12 -4.56 -87.74 -4.54
CA ASP A 12 -3.72 -88.58 -3.68
C ASP A 12 -4.27 -88.56 -2.24
N LEU A 13 -4.66 -89.74 -1.74
CA LEU A 13 -5.44 -89.90 -0.51
C LEU A 13 -4.50 -90.19 0.67
N ARG A 14 -4.04 -89.14 1.36
CA ARG A 14 -3.41 -89.28 2.68
C ARG A 14 -3.98 -88.33 3.74
N GLY A 15 -4.84 -88.92 4.58
CA GLY A 15 -5.06 -88.61 5.99
C GLY A 15 -5.05 -87.14 6.44
N HIS A 16 -6.23 -86.61 6.77
CA HIS A 16 -6.33 -85.43 7.63
C HIS A 16 -5.57 -85.65 8.95
N ASN A 17 -4.53 -84.85 9.17
CA ASN A 17 -4.20 -84.35 10.51
C ASN A 17 -4.44 -82.83 10.48
N MET A 18 -5.66 -82.42 10.83
CA MET A 18 -5.93 -81.03 11.21
C MET A 18 -5.03 -80.68 12.40
N PRO A 19 -4.16 -79.66 12.32
CA PRO A 19 -3.62 -79.04 13.53
C PRO A 19 -4.81 -78.52 14.34
N LEU A 20 -4.84 -78.83 15.64
CA LEU A 20 -5.89 -78.35 16.55
C LEU A 20 -6.09 -76.86 16.34
N LYS A 21 -7.34 -76.45 16.05
CA LYS A 21 -7.68 -75.04 15.87
C LYS A 21 -7.44 -74.35 17.21
N LEU A 22 -6.32 -73.63 17.33
CA LEU A 22 -5.97 -72.92 18.55
C LEU A 22 -7.14 -72.02 18.94
N PRO A 23 -7.58 -72.04 20.22
CA PRO A 23 -8.64 -71.17 20.67
C PRO A 23 -8.22 -69.72 20.41
N MET A 24 -9.14 -68.91 19.88
CA MET A 24 -8.89 -67.49 19.69
C MET A 24 -8.56 -66.87 21.06
N PRO A 25 -7.44 -66.14 21.20
CA PRO A 25 -7.06 -65.51 22.46
C PRO A 25 -8.03 -64.39 22.83
N ASP A 26 -7.86 -63.80 24.01
CA ASP A 26 -8.68 -62.66 24.42
C ASP A 26 -8.50 -61.45 23.49
N ALA A 27 -9.45 -60.51 23.53
CA ALA A 27 -9.47 -59.38 22.60
C ALA A 27 -8.27 -58.41 22.74
N GLY A 28 -7.54 -58.43 23.86
CA GLY A 28 -6.31 -57.68 24.05
C GLY A 28 -5.12 -58.37 23.38
N GLU A 29 -4.87 -59.63 23.72
CA GLU A 29 -3.80 -60.43 23.08
C GLU A 29 -4.03 -60.56 21.56
N LEU A 30 -5.28 -60.71 21.11
CA LEU A 30 -5.62 -60.78 19.69
C LEU A 30 -5.21 -59.51 18.93
N GLU A 31 -5.49 -58.32 19.47
CA GLU A 31 -5.12 -57.06 18.82
C GLU A 31 -3.61 -56.81 18.87
N GLU A 32 -2.91 -57.23 19.93
CA GLU A 32 -1.44 -57.18 20.00
C GLU A 32 -0.79 -58.08 18.94
N ARG A 33 -1.20 -59.36 18.87
CA ARG A 33 -0.76 -60.29 17.81
C ARG A 33 -1.08 -59.76 16.41
N PHE A 34 -2.28 -59.20 16.22
CA PHE A 34 -2.68 -58.61 14.94
C PHE A 34 -1.81 -57.40 14.58
N ALA A 35 -1.47 -56.54 15.54
CA ALA A 35 -0.58 -55.40 15.32
C ALA A 35 0.85 -55.85 14.95
N ILE A 36 1.38 -56.92 15.55
CA ILE A 36 2.67 -57.51 15.20
C ILE A 36 2.65 -58.03 13.75
N VAL A 37 1.62 -58.79 13.37
CA VAL A 37 1.41 -59.29 11.99
C VAL A 37 1.31 -58.12 11.01
N LEU A 38 0.49 -57.10 11.30
CA LEU A 38 0.30 -55.95 10.42
C LEU A 38 1.59 -55.15 10.21
N ASN A 39 2.39 -54.95 11.27
CA ASN A 39 3.70 -54.30 11.21
C ASN A 39 4.71 -55.13 10.40
N SER A 40 4.56 -56.45 10.36
CA SER A 40 5.43 -57.36 9.59
C SER A 40 5.18 -57.35 8.07
N MET A 41 4.04 -56.84 7.61
CA MET A 41 3.58 -56.93 6.21
C MET A 41 3.97 -55.74 5.31
N ASN A 42 4.61 -54.69 5.85
CA ASN A 42 5.07 -53.51 5.10
C ASN A 42 3.98 -52.88 4.20
N LEU A 43 2.79 -52.65 4.77
CA LEU A 43 1.62 -52.15 4.02
C LEU A 43 1.53 -50.61 4.05
N PRO A 44 1.09 -49.97 2.94
CA PRO A 44 0.73 -48.55 2.93
C PRO A 44 -0.32 -48.21 4.00
N PRO A 45 -0.31 -47.00 4.59
CA PRO A 45 -1.18 -46.63 5.71
C PRO A 45 -2.66 -46.90 5.49
N ASP A 46 -3.19 -46.67 4.28
CA ASP A 46 -4.61 -46.93 3.97
C ASP A 46 -4.98 -48.40 3.96
N LYS A 47 -4.08 -49.28 3.48
CA LYS A 47 -4.30 -50.74 3.51
C LYS A 47 -4.19 -51.26 4.95
N ALA A 48 -3.23 -50.74 5.73
CA ALA A 48 -3.12 -51.06 7.15
C ALA A 48 -4.35 -50.58 7.94
N ARG A 49 -4.89 -49.40 7.62
CA ARG A 49 -6.13 -48.84 8.19
C ARG A 49 -7.36 -49.71 7.86
N LEU A 50 -7.48 -50.20 6.64
CA LEU A 50 -8.56 -51.09 6.23
C LEU A 50 -8.51 -52.44 6.98
N LEU A 51 -7.33 -53.05 7.12
CA LEU A 51 -7.18 -54.30 7.85
C LEU A 51 -7.47 -54.17 9.36
N ARG A 52 -7.20 -53.01 9.97
CA ARG A 52 -7.58 -52.75 11.39
C ARG A 52 -9.08 -52.75 11.63
N GLN A 53 -9.89 -52.51 10.60
CA GLN A 53 -11.36 -52.54 10.67
C GLN A 53 -11.96 -53.95 10.56
N TYR A 54 -11.13 -54.99 10.45
CA TYR A 54 -11.61 -56.37 10.41
C TYR A 54 -12.18 -56.83 11.75
N ASP A 55 -13.21 -57.66 11.65
CA ASP A 55 -13.78 -58.49 12.71
C ASP A 55 -12.77 -59.52 13.25
N ASN A 56 -12.92 -59.88 14.52
CA ASN A 56 -11.95 -60.68 15.28
C ASN A 56 -11.64 -62.03 14.62
N GLU A 57 -12.65 -62.67 14.04
CA GLU A 57 -12.54 -63.91 13.30
C GLU A 57 -11.56 -63.79 12.12
N LYS A 58 -11.63 -62.70 11.34
CA LYS A 58 -10.71 -62.43 10.21
C LYS A 58 -9.33 -61.98 10.68
N LYS A 59 -9.24 -61.27 11.81
CA LYS A 59 -7.96 -60.95 12.45
C LYS A 59 -7.24 -62.23 12.88
N TRP A 60 -7.96 -63.16 13.50
CA TRP A 60 -7.44 -64.45 13.92
C TRP A 60 -7.08 -65.38 12.76
N GLU A 61 -7.87 -65.38 11.68
CA GLU A 61 -7.54 -66.08 10.44
C GLU A 61 -6.23 -65.58 9.83
N LEU A 62 -6.04 -64.26 9.72
CA LEU A 62 -4.80 -63.67 9.21
C LEU A 62 -3.58 -63.96 10.09
N ILE A 63 -3.75 -64.00 11.42
CA ILE A 63 -2.68 -64.43 12.35
C ILE A 63 -2.35 -65.90 12.13
N CYS A 64 -3.37 -66.78 12.05
CA CYS A 64 -3.17 -68.21 11.80
C CYS A 64 -2.44 -68.49 10.49
N ASP A 65 -2.75 -67.77 9.42
CA ASP A 65 -2.06 -67.91 8.13
C ASP A 65 -0.62 -67.36 8.17
N GLN A 66 -0.39 -66.26 8.91
CA GLN A 66 0.97 -65.73 9.09
C GLN A 66 1.84 -66.63 9.98
N GLU A 67 1.27 -67.29 11.00
CA GLU A 67 1.95 -68.31 11.83
C GLU A 67 2.20 -69.62 11.05
N ARG A 68 1.37 -69.94 10.04
CA ARG A 68 1.59 -71.08 9.12
C ARG A 68 2.65 -70.81 8.06
N PHE A 69 2.99 -69.54 7.77
CA PHE A 69 3.95 -69.18 6.75
C PHE A 69 5.40 -69.47 7.19
N GLN A 70 5.98 -70.56 6.67
CA GLN A 70 7.39 -70.90 6.90
C GLN A 70 8.29 -70.37 5.78
N VAL A 71 9.36 -69.68 6.18
CA VAL A 71 10.41 -69.18 5.29
C VAL A 71 11.20 -70.35 4.68
N LYS A 72 11.20 -70.46 3.34
CA LYS A 72 11.83 -71.58 2.61
C LYS A 72 13.35 -71.70 2.85
N ASN A 73 14.09 -70.57 2.89
CA ASN A 73 15.51 -70.52 3.25
C ASN A 73 15.83 -69.17 3.94
N PRO A 74 16.78 -69.13 4.89
CA PRO A 74 17.27 -67.88 5.48
C PRO A 74 18.17 -67.08 4.50
N PRO A 75 18.31 -65.75 4.68
CA PRO A 75 19.09 -64.87 3.80
C PRO A 75 20.51 -65.36 3.48
N HIS A 76 21.26 -65.80 4.49
CA HIS A 76 22.65 -66.25 4.33
C HIS A 76 22.80 -67.40 3.31
N THR A 77 21.77 -68.24 3.11
CA THR A 77 21.80 -69.35 2.15
C THR A 77 21.83 -68.84 0.70
N TYR A 78 21.13 -67.76 0.40
CA TYR A 78 21.21 -67.10 -0.92
C TYR A 78 22.55 -66.38 -1.09
N LEU A 79 22.97 -65.64 -0.06
CA LEU A 79 24.20 -64.85 -0.08
C LEU A 79 25.46 -65.71 -0.21
N GLN A 80 25.52 -66.88 0.44
CA GLN A 80 26.63 -67.82 0.26
C GLN A 80 26.73 -68.31 -1.19
N LYS A 81 25.59 -68.56 -1.86
CA LYS A 81 25.57 -68.95 -3.28
C LYS A 81 26.07 -67.81 -4.19
N LEU A 82 25.59 -66.57 -3.99
CA LEU A 82 26.03 -65.40 -4.76
C LEU A 82 27.52 -65.10 -4.57
N ARG A 83 28.00 -65.06 -3.31
CA ARG A 83 29.44 -64.94 -2.99
C ARG A 83 30.27 -66.07 -3.65
N SER A 84 29.73 -67.28 -3.78
CA SER A 84 30.39 -68.41 -4.47
C SER A 84 30.49 -68.26 -6.00
N TYR A 85 29.74 -67.33 -6.60
CA TYR A 85 29.84 -66.96 -8.02
C TYR A 85 30.88 -65.86 -8.25
N LEU A 86 31.05 -64.95 -7.29
CA LEU A 86 32.03 -63.86 -7.32
C LEU A 86 33.48 -64.32 -7.07
N ASP A 87 33.67 -65.41 -6.31
CA ASP A 87 34.98 -65.99 -5.96
C ASP A 87 35.94 -66.14 -7.18
N PRO A 88 37.02 -65.33 -7.28
CA PRO A 88 37.91 -65.34 -8.44
C PRO A 88 38.86 -66.55 -8.46
N ALA A 89 39.05 -67.24 -7.33
CA ALA A 89 39.91 -68.43 -7.27
C ALA A 89 39.30 -69.62 -8.03
N VAL A 90 37.96 -69.66 -8.17
CA VAL A 90 37.23 -70.76 -8.82
C VAL A 90 37.69 -70.99 -10.27
N THR A 91 38.16 -72.20 -10.56
CA THR A 91 38.54 -72.58 -11.93
C THR A 91 37.35 -72.45 -12.89
N ARG A 92 37.59 -72.03 -14.14
CA ARG A 92 36.52 -71.74 -15.12
C ARG A 92 35.51 -72.90 -15.32
N LYS A 93 35.96 -74.15 -15.17
CA LYS A 93 35.13 -75.37 -15.22
C LYS A 93 34.23 -75.53 -13.98
N LYS A 94 34.70 -75.14 -12.78
CA LYS A 94 33.88 -75.09 -11.56
C LYS A 94 32.91 -73.89 -11.58
N PHE A 95 33.36 -72.71 -12.04
CA PHE A 95 32.52 -71.51 -12.20
C PHE A 95 31.33 -71.77 -13.13
N ARG A 96 31.57 -72.30 -14.34
CA ARG A 96 30.50 -72.63 -15.31
C ARG A 96 29.47 -73.63 -14.76
N ARG A 97 29.83 -74.48 -13.79
CA ARG A 97 28.87 -75.36 -13.09
C ARG A 97 28.07 -74.59 -12.04
N ARG A 98 28.73 -73.89 -11.11
CA ARG A 98 28.08 -73.07 -10.07
C ARG A 98 27.06 -72.09 -10.68
N VAL A 99 27.46 -71.38 -11.73
CA VAL A 99 26.66 -70.32 -12.37
C VAL A 99 25.58 -70.85 -13.32
N GLN A 100 25.43 -72.17 -13.49
CA GLN A 100 24.31 -72.71 -14.28
C GLN A 100 22.97 -72.37 -13.61
N GLU A 101 22.90 -72.46 -12.28
CA GLU A 101 21.71 -72.24 -11.45
C GLU A 101 21.50 -70.79 -10.99
N SER A 102 22.42 -69.87 -11.31
CA SER A 102 22.41 -68.47 -10.81
C SER A 102 21.06 -67.77 -10.96
N THR A 103 20.49 -67.81 -12.16
CA THR A 103 19.19 -67.22 -12.50
C THR A 103 18.04 -67.77 -11.65
N GLN A 104 18.12 -69.05 -11.25
CA GLN A 104 17.11 -69.67 -10.39
C GLN A 104 17.29 -69.26 -8.93
N VAL A 105 18.54 -69.21 -8.44
CA VAL A 105 18.85 -68.70 -7.09
C VAL A 105 18.43 -67.24 -6.94
N LEU A 106 18.64 -66.42 -7.98
CA LEU A 106 18.20 -65.03 -8.03
C LEU A 106 16.67 -64.90 -8.06
N ARG A 107 15.95 -65.74 -8.80
CA ARG A 107 14.47 -65.73 -8.79
C ARG A 107 13.90 -66.16 -7.44
N GLU A 108 14.50 -67.16 -6.79
CA GLU A 108 14.08 -67.56 -5.44
C GLU A 108 14.43 -66.50 -4.39
N LEU A 109 15.46 -65.68 -4.62
CA LEU A 109 15.77 -64.49 -3.82
C LEU A 109 14.78 -63.35 -4.08
N GLU A 110 14.41 -63.05 -5.32
CA GLU A 110 13.39 -62.05 -5.69
C GLU A 110 12.05 -62.36 -5.00
N ILE A 111 11.60 -63.61 -5.10
CA ILE A 111 10.39 -64.08 -4.44
C ILE A 111 10.52 -63.88 -2.92
N SER A 112 11.63 -64.33 -2.32
CA SER A 112 11.86 -64.19 -0.87
C SER A 112 11.85 -62.73 -0.40
N LEU A 113 12.48 -61.81 -1.15
CA LEU A 113 12.49 -60.38 -0.86
C LEU A 113 11.11 -59.73 -0.96
N ARG A 114 10.21 -60.26 -1.81
CA ARG A 114 8.88 -59.71 -2.08
C ARG A 114 7.75 -60.37 -1.28
N THR A 115 7.88 -61.63 -0.85
CA THR A 115 6.80 -62.39 -0.21
C THR A 115 7.06 -62.82 1.23
N ASN A 116 8.29 -62.71 1.74
CA ASN A 116 8.55 -62.96 3.16
C ASN A 116 8.19 -61.73 4.01
N HIS A 117 7.94 -61.96 5.30
CA HIS A 117 7.74 -60.91 6.29
C HIS A 117 8.95 -59.94 6.34
N ILE A 118 8.71 -58.67 6.69
CA ILE A 118 9.71 -57.59 6.57
C ILE A 118 10.97 -57.80 7.46
N GLY A 119 10.86 -58.62 8.50
CA GLY A 119 11.99 -59.08 9.32
C GLY A 119 13.06 -59.82 8.50
N TRP A 120 12.65 -60.67 7.55
CA TRP A 120 13.57 -61.37 6.64
C TRP A 120 14.34 -60.39 5.74
N VAL A 121 13.67 -59.33 5.27
CA VAL A 121 14.30 -58.28 4.45
C VAL A 121 15.26 -57.44 5.29
N ARG A 122 14.91 -57.13 6.54
CA ARG A 122 15.83 -56.48 7.50
C ARG A 122 17.05 -57.37 7.81
N GLU A 123 16.85 -58.68 7.97
CA GLU A 123 17.94 -59.64 8.20
C GLU A 123 18.88 -59.71 6.98
N PHE A 124 18.33 -59.77 5.76
CA PHE A 124 19.11 -59.72 4.52
C PHE A 124 19.94 -58.43 4.39
N LEU A 125 19.38 -57.29 4.78
CA LEU A 125 20.00 -55.97 4.70
C LEU A 125 20.95 -55.63 5.87
N ASN A 126 21.05 -56.47 6.91
CA ASN A 126 21.81 -56.12 8.12
C ASN A 126 23.34 -56.11 7.92
N GLU A 127 24.07 -55.55 8.89
CA GLU A 127 25.55 -55.47 8.91
C GLU A 127 26.27 -56.82 8.91
N GLU A 128 25.59 -57.93 9.24
CA GLU A 128 26.16 -59.28 9.26
C GLU A 128 26.09 -59.94 7.88
N ASN A 129 24.91 -59.92 7.26
CA ASN A 129 24.66 -60.50 5.94
C ASN A 129 25.24 -59.65 4.81
N LYS A 130 25.09 -58.32 4.92
CA LYS A 130 25.46 -57.31 3.89
C LYS A 130 24.87 -57.67 2.52
N GLY A 131 23.58 -58.01 2.49
CA GLY A 131 22.93 -58.56 1.31
C GLY A 131 22.78 -57.58 0.15
N LEU A 132 22.70 -56.26 0.44
CA LEU A 132 22.72 -55.22 -0.60
C LEU A 132 24.08 -55.18 -1.29
N ASP A 133 25.17 -55.07 -0.54
CA ASP A 133 26.55 -55.06 -1.04
C ASP A 133 26.81 -56.26 -1.98
N VAL A 134 26.44 -57.47 -1.55
CA VAL A 134 26.58 -58.71 -2.35
C VAL A 134 25.75 -58.70 -3.63
N LEU A 135 24.55 -58.12 -3.60
CA LEU A 135 23.68 -58.01 -4.76
C LEU A 135 24.22 -56.98 -5.77
N VAL A 136 24.78 -55.87 -5.29
CA VAL A 136 25.41 -54.82 -6.12
C VAL A 136 26.74 -55.32 -6.70
N ASP A 137 27.60 -55.97 -5.92
CA ASP A 137 28.82 -56.64 -6.39
C ASP A 137 28.51 -57.66 -7.50
N TYR A 138 27.47 -58.47 -7.29
CA TYR A 138 27.05 -59.48 -8.25
C TYR A 138 26.45 -58.86 -9.52
N LEU A 139 25.66 -57.79 -9.39
CA LEU A 139 25.14 -57.02 -10.52
C LEU A 139 26.30 -56.42 -11.34
N SER A 140 27.23 -55.72 -10.70
CA SER A 140 28.43 -55.16 -11.32
C SER A 140 29.22 -56.21 -12.09
N PHE A 141 29.50 -57.36 -11.46
CA PHE A 141 30.15 -58.50 -12.12
C PHE A 141 29.34 -59.05 -13.31
N ALA A 142 28.00 -59.08 -13.22
CA ALA A 142 27.13 -59.55 -14.30
C ALA A 142 27.16 -58.64 -15.54
N GLN A 143 27.30 -57.32 -15.35
CA GLN A 143 27.31 -56.34 -16.45
C GLN A 143 28.70 -55.80 -16.84
N TYR A 144 29.77 -56.16 -16.12
CA TYR A 144 31.18 -55.88 -16.45
C TYR A 144 31.61 -56.28 -17.89
N ALA A 145 30.87 -57.17 -18.55
CA ALA A 145 31.08 -57.49 -19.97
C ALA A 145 30.40 -56.52 -20.94
N VAL A 146 29.29 -55.92 -20.54
CA VAL A 146 28.46 -55.06 -21.40
C VAL A 146 29.18 -53.73 -21.66
N THR A 147 29.81 -53.17 -20.63
CA THR A 147 30.58 -51.92 -20.71
C THR A 147 31.83 -52.00 -21.60
N PHE A 148 32.34 -53.20 -21.88
CA PHE A 148 33.51 -53.42 -22.75
C PHE A 148 33.17 -54.01 -24.14
N ASP A 149 31.98 -54.56 -24.36
CA ASP A 149 31.60 -55.15 -25.66
C ASP A 149 31.05 -54.10 -26.65
N GLY A 150 30.87 -52.84 -26.22
CA GLY A 150 30.35 -51.74 -27.05
C GLY A 150 31.26 -51.29 -28.20
N GLU A 151 32.58 -51.21 -27.99
CA GLU A 151 33.53 -50.69 -29.02
C GLU A 151 33.73 -51.65 -30.21
N CYS A 152 33.29 -52.90 -30.13
CA CYS A 152 33.76 -53.96 -31.02
C CYS A 152 32.79 -54.30 -32.18
N LEU A 153 31.59 -53.71 -32.23
CA LEU A 153 30.55 -54.10 -33.18
C LEU A 153 30.47 -53.24 -34.46
N GLU A 154 31.00 -52.02 -34.44
CA GLU A 154 30.91 -51.04 -35.54
C GLU A 154 31.79 -51.37 -36.77
N ASN A 155 32.80 -52.24 -36.63
CA ASN A 155 33.95 -52.28 -37.55
C ASN A 155 34.19 -53.61 -38.31
N ASN A 156 33.21 -54.53 -38.42
CA ASN A 156 33.28 -55.60 -39.44
C ASN A 156 31.90 -56.23 -39.79
N PRO A 157 31.36 -56.04 -41.02
CA PRO A 157 30.09 -56.63 -41.45
C PRO A 157 30.17 -58.08 -41.97
N GLU A 158 31.34 -58.69 -42.17
CA GLU A 158 31.46 -60.02 -42.82
C GLU A 158 31.23 -61.23 -41.91
N ALA A 159 31.10 -61.05 -40.58
CA ALA A 159 31.01 -62.15 -39.62
C ALA A 159 29.66 -62.91 -39.60
N ALA A 160 28.79 -62.72 -40.59
CA ALA A 160 27.37 -63.10 -40.55
C ALA A 160 27.03 -64.49 -41.16
N MET A 161 28.00 -65.31 -41.59
CA MET A 161 27.70 -66.52 -42.39
C MET A 161 28.61 -67.77 -42.17
N ASP A 162 28.45 -68.47 -41.05
CA ASP A 162 28.44 -69.95 -41.00
C ASP A 162 27.69 -70.45 -39.74
N LYS A 163 26.96 -71.57 -39.85
CA LYS A 163 26.29 -72.30 -38.77
C LYS A 163 26.72 -73.79 -38.69
N SER A 164 27.99 -74.14 -38.91
CA SER A 164 28.40 -75.56 -38.95
C SER A 164 29.80 -75.96 -38.43
N LYS A 165 29.96 -76.18 -37.10
CA LYS A 165 30.63 -77.38 -36.50
C LYS A 165 30.81 -77.32 -34.96
N PRO A 166 30.97 -78.48 -34.27
CA PRO A 166 31.16 -78.57 -32.82
C PRO A 166 32.64 -78.51 -32.38
N TRP A 167 32.84 -78.48 -31.05
CA TRP A 167 34.12 -78.45 -30.32
C TRP A 167 35.24 -79.37 -30.85
N SER A 168 36.45 -78.80 -31.01
CA SER A 168 37.74 -79.51 -31.04
C SER A 168 38.79 -78.80 -30.18
N ARG A 169 39.94 -79.44 -29.92
CA ARG A 169 40.99 -78.97 -28.98
C ARG A 169 42.29 -78.59 -29.68
N SER A 170 42.94 -77.54 -29.18
CA SER A 170 44.38 -77.43 -28.87
C SER A 170 44.53 -76.42 -27.72
N ILE A 171 45.45 -76.47 -26.76
CA ILE A 171 46.81 -77.05 -26.68
C ILE A 171 47.77 -76.35 -27.64
N GLU A 172 48.29 -75.20 -27.22
CA GLU A 172 49.72 -75.02 -26.95
C GLU A 172 49.94 -73.76 -26.11
N ASP A 173 51.04 -73.74 -25.37
CA ASP A 173 51.52 -72.65 -24.50
C ASP A 173 52.96 -72.31 -24.95
N LEU A 174 53.54 -71.22 -24.40
CA LEU A 174 54.88 -70.69 -24.72
C LEU A 174 54.99 -69.96 -26.08
N HIS A 175 55.25 -68.64 -26.03
CA HIS A 175 56.58 -68.03 -26.14
C HIS A 175 56.49 -66.54 -25.73
N GLY A 176 57.61 -65.91 -25.40
CA GLY A 176 57.65 -64.51 -24.92
C GLY A 176 58.31 -63.54 -25.89
N GLY A 177 58.12 -62.23 -25.66
CA GLY A 177 58.74 -61.15 -26.44
C GLY A 177 58.14 -59.78 -26.09
N SER A 178 58.91 -58.70 -26.28
CA SER A 178 58.52 -57.31 -25.97
C SER A 178 58.98 -56.38 -27.08
N THR A 179 58.18 -55.37 -27.44
CA THR A 179 58.65 -54.04 -27.94
C THR A 179 57.50 -53.02 -28.00
N LEU A 180 57.50 -52.07 -27.04
CA LEU A 180 57.40 -50.58 -27.21
C LEU A 180 56.24 -49.93 -28.03
N PRO A 181 56.05 -48.58 -28.00
CA PRO A 181 56.75 -47.51 -27.25
C PRO A 181 55.83 -46.61 -26.37
N SER A 182 56.45 -45.65 -25.66
CA SER A 182 55.80 -44.49 -25.01
C SER A 182 56.40 -43.18 -25.52
N PRO A 183 55.72 -42.02 -25.35
CA PRO A 183 56.36 -40.72 -25.21
C PRO A 183 56.12 -40.06 -23.83
N ILE A 184 56.86 -38.98 -23.56
CA ILE A 184 56.96 -38.22 -22.30
C ILE A 184 56.49 -36.77 -22.61
N THR A 185 55.88 -35.96 -21.73
CA THR A 185 56.55 -35.03 -20.78
C THR A 185 55.52 -34.13 -20.07
N GLY A 186 55.77 -33.72 -18.82
CA GLY A 186 55.09 -32.54 -18.19
C GLY A 186 54.93 -32.62 -16.66
N ASN A 187 55.50 -31.67 -15.91
CA ASN A 187 55.43 -31.60 -14.42
C ASN A 187 54.83 -30.25 -13.96
N GLY A 188 54.03 -30.22 -12.88
CA GLY A 188 53.16 -29.05 -12.60
C GLY A 188 52.62 -28.77 -11.17
N ILE A 189 53.31 -29.17 -10.09
CA ILE A 189 53.23 -28.54 -8.73
C ILE A 189 51.97 -28.79 -7.83
N THR A 190 52.24 -28.83 -6.51
CA THR A 190 51.34 -28.81 -5.31
C THR A 190 50.38 -29.98 -5.01
N ARG A 191 50.61 -30.60 -3.83
CA ARG A 191 49.64 -31.40 -3.07
C ARG A 191 48.69 -30.48 -2.27
N VAL A 192 47.40 -30.82 -2.25
CA VAL A 192 46.52 -30.66 -1.08
C VAL A 192 45.78 -31.99 -0.88
N GLY A 193 45.52 -32.38 0.37
CA GLY A 193 44.99 -33.72 0.68
C GLY A 193 43.56 -33.95 0.20
N ARG A 194 43.29 -35.15 -0.32
CA ARG A 194 41.95 -35.74 -0.42
C ARG A 194 41.97 -37.13 0.23
N HIS A 195 40.80 -37.57 0.70
CA HIS A 195 40.67 -38.72 1.58
C HIS A 195 40.89 -40.05 0.86
N SER A 196 41.16 -41.11 1.64
CA SER A 196 41.40 -42.45 1.13
C SER A 196 40.16 -43.02 0.44
N THR A 197 40.21 -43.13 -0.89
CA THR A 197 39.23 -43.86 -1.70
C THR A 197 39.95 -45.03 -2.36
N LEU A 198 39.58 -46.26 -1.99
CA LEU A 198 40.25 -47.47 -2.48
C LEU A 198 39.87 -47.75 -3.95
N ARG A 199 40.61 -47.15 -4.89
CA ARG A 199 40.54 -47.53 -6.31
C ARG A 199 41.00 -48.98 -6.48
N PHE A 200 40.07 -49.89 -6.81
CA PHE A 200 40.38 -51.23 -7.30
C PHE A 200 40.90 -51.20 -8.75
N ASN A 201 42.03 -50.50 -8.98
CA ASN A 201 42.75 -50.48 -10.25
C ASN A 201 43.54 -51.79 -10.44
N THR A 202 42.84 -52.92 -10.52
CA THR A 202 43.39 -54.16 -11.10
C THR A 202 43.09 -54.19 -12.60
N LEU A 203 44.14 -54.33 -13.42
CA LEU A 203 44.03 -54.46 -14.88
C LEU A 203 42.97 -55.51 -15.30
N PRO A 204 42.23 -55.29 -16.42
CA PRO A 204 41.13 -56.16 -16.83
C PRO A 204 41.53 -57.64 -16.93
N SER A 205 41.10 -58.42 -15.94
CA SER A 205 41.33 -59.86 -15.93
C SER A 205 40.55 -60.48 -17.09
N ARG A 206 41.28 -60.93 -18.12
CA ARG A 206 40.74 -61.66 -19.29
C ARG A 206 39.95 -62.92 -18.90
N ARG A 207 40.07 -63.39 -17.65
CA ARG A 207 39.26 -64.44 -17.02
C ARG A 207 37.94 -63.92 -16.45
N THR A 208 37.96 -62.78 -15.75
CA THR A 208 36.75 -62.10 -15.22
C THR A 208 35.82 -61.68 -16.35
N LEU A 209 36.33 -61.00 -17.38
CA LEU A 209 35.53 -60.61 -18.56
C LEU A 209 34.89 -61.82 -19.26
N LYS A 210 35.65 -62.91 -19.42
CA LYS A 210 35.18 -64.19 -20.00
C LYS A 210 34.23 -65.00 -19.11
N ASN A 211 34.06 -64.61 -17.85
CA ASN A 211 33.07 -65.16 -16.93
C ASN A 211 31.83 -64.25 -16.87
N SER A 212 32.00 -62.93 -16.85
CA SER A 212 30.91 -61.94 -16.97
C SER A 212 30.12 -62.12 -18.27
N ARG A 213 30.80 -62.29 -19.43
CA ARG A 213 30.17 -62.64 -20.74
C ARG A 213 29.35 -63.94 -20.74
N LEU A 214 29.41 -64.76 -19.68
CA LEU A 214 28.55 -65.95 -19.50
C LEU A 214 27.31 -65.66 -18.63
N VAL A 215 27.40 -64.67 -17.72
CA VAL A 215 26.31 -64.22 -16.84
C VAL A 215 25.42 -63.21 -17.54
N CYS A 216 26.02 -62.22 -18.22
CA CYS A 216 25.36 -61.23 -19.07
C CYS A 216 24.40 -61.84 -20.11
N LYS A 217 24.64 -63.09 -20.54
CA LYS A 217 23.80 -63.83 -21.52
C LYS A 217 22.64 -64.61 -20.87
N LYS A 218 22.31 -64.29 -19.63
CA LYS A 218 21.19 -64.83 -18.85
C LYS A 218 20.36 -63.66 -18.32
N ASP A 219 19.14 -63.95 -17.85
CA ASP A 219 18.28 -62.96 -17.18
C ASP A 219 18.81 -62.50 -15.81
N ASP A 220 20.01 -62.92 -15.41
CA ASP A 220 20.62 -62.64 -14.10
C ASP A 220 20.61 -61.13 -13.78
N VAL A 221 20.91 -60.27 -14.76
CA VAL A 221 20.83 -58.80 -14.61
C VAL A 221 19.37 -58.34 -14.40
N HIS A 222 18.42 -58.83 -15.19
CA HIS A 222 17.00 -58.49 -15.06
C HIS A 222 16.46 -58.85 -13.67
N VAL A 223 16.80 -60.05 -13.19
CA VAL A 223 16.35 -60.52 -11.87
C VAL A 223 17.07 -59.78 -10.73
N CYS A 224 18.33 -59.34 -10.90
CA CYS A 224 18.98 -58.44 -9.93
C CYS A 224 18.25 -57.09 -9.81
N ILE A 225 17.82 -56.49 -10.93
CA ILE A 225 17.00 -55.28 -10.91
C ILE A 225 15.62 -55.54 -10.26
N MET A 226 15.01 -56.72 -10.47
CA MET A 226 13.79 -57.10 -9.73
C MET A 226 14.02 -57.24 -8.22
N CYS A 227 15.14 -57.83 -7.79
CA CYS A 227 15.52 -57.90 -6.36
C CYS A 227 15.71 -56.49 -5.77
N LEU A 228 16.35 -55.57 -6.49
CA LEU A 228 16.50 -54.17 -6.07
C LEU A 228 15.14 -53.45 -6.01
N ARG A 229 14.23 -53.69 -6.96
CA ARG A 229 12.84 -53.19 -6.90
C ARG A 229 12.07 -53.72 -5.69
N ALA A 230 12.26 -54.98 -5.31
CA ALA A 230 11.66 -55.54 -4.09
C ALA A 230 12.22 -54.89 -2.81
N ILE A 231 13.53 -54.63 -2.76
CA ILE A 231 14.20 -53.90 -1.67
C ILE A 231 13.72 -52.44 -1.59
N MET A 232 13.61 -51.75 -2.74
CA MET A 232 13.16 -50.35 -2.83
C MET A 232 11.66 -50.17 -2.54
N ASN A 233 10.85 -51.23 -2.67
CA ASN A 233 9.45 -51.22 -2.20
C ASN A 233 9.33 -51.23 -0.65
N TYR A 234 10.45 -51.26 0.08
CA TYR A 234 10.51 -51.03 1.51
C TYR A 234 11.30 -49.76 1.84
N GLN A 235 10.72 -48.81 2.57
CA GLN A 235 11.34 -47.51 2.88
C GLN A 235 12.77 -47.60 3.45
N TYR A 236 13.05 -48.57 4.32
CA TYR A 236 14.41 -48.78 4.86
C TYR A 236 15.37 -49.30 3.78
N GLY A 237 14.93 -50.25 2.95
CA GLY A 237 15.71 -50.76 1.81
C GLY A 237 15.95 -49.70 0.74
N PHE A 238 14.95 -48.87 0.44
CA PHE A 238 15.05 -47.70 -0.43
C PHE A 238 16.13 -46.73 0.06
N ASN A 239 16.09 -46.35 1.34
CA ASN A 239 17.09 -45.46 1.93
C ASN A 239 18.50 -46.06 1.90
N MET A 240 18.63 -47.39 2.08
CA MET A 240 19.93 -48.07 1.95
C MET A 240 20.43 -48.09 0.49
N VAL A 241 19.57 -48.35 -0.50
CA VAL A 241 19.93 -48.28 -1.93
C VAL A 241 20.34 -46.86 -2.31
N MET A 242 19.62 -45.84 -1.86
CA MET A 242 19.93 -44.43 -2.09
C MET A 242 21.25 -43.99 -1.42
N SER A 243 21.60 -44.59 -0.27
CA SER A 243 22.83 -44.27 0.48
C SER A 243 24.04 -45.14 0.08
N HIS A 244 23.85 -46.21 -0.70
CA HIS A 244 24.93 -47.14 -1.05
C HIS A 244 25.78 -46.58 -2.21
N PRO A 245 27.11 -46.38 -2.05
CA PRO A 245 27.95 -45.59 -2.96
C PRO A 245 27.96 -45.97 -4.45
N HIS A 246 27.52 -47.18 -4.78
CA HIS A 246 27.52 -47.71 -6.14
C HIS A 246 26.15 -48.25 -6.60
N ALA A 247 25.11 -48.27 -5.76
CA ALA A 247 23.88 -48.98 -6.11
C ALA A 247 23.11 -48.30 -7.24
N VAL A 248 22.94 -46.97 -7.17
CA VAL A 248 22.22 -46.21 -8.22
C VAL A 248 23.02 -46.19 -9.53
N ASN A 249 24.36 -46.11 -9.46
CA ASN A 249 25.24 -46.18 -10.63
C ASN A 249 25.14 -47.54 -11.34
N GLU A 250 25.15 -48.66 -10.58
CA GLU A 250 24.99 -50.00 -11.15
C GLU A 250 23.57 -50.23 -11.70
N ILE A 251 22.53 -49.63 -11.09
CA ILE A 251 21.19 -49.59 -11.68
C ILE A 251 21.21 -48.83 -13.02
N ALA A 252 21.84 -47.65 -13.09
CA ALA A 252 21.96 -46.88 -14.33
C ALA A 252 22.74 -47.65 -15.42
N LEU A 253 23.86 -48.29 -15.09
CA LEU A 253 24.65 -49.09 -16.04
C LEU A 253 23.85 -50.25 -16.65
N SER A 254 22.80 -50.76 -15.99
CA SER A 254 21.88 -51.76 -16.54
C SER A 254 21.02 -51.26 -17.72
N LEU A 255 21.01 -49.96 -18.05
CA LEU A 255 20.43 -49.46 -19.31
C LEU A 255 21.10 -50.05 -20.55
N ASN A 256 22.38 -50.44 -20.47
CA ASN A 256 23.09 -51.11 -21.58
C ASN A 256 22.59 -52.56 -21.81
N ASN A 257 21.65 -53.07 -21.02
CA ASN A 257 21.11 -54.42 -21.19
C ASN A 257 20.22 -54.53 -22.44
N LYS A 258 20.45 -55.54 -23.28
CA LYS A 258 19.74 -55.73 -24.58
C LYS A 258 18.26 -56.11 -24.48
N ASN A 259 17.68 -56.20 -23.27
CA ASN A 259 16.26 -56.47 -23.07
C ASN A 259 15.54 -55.16 -22.73
N PRO A 260 14.65 -54.64 -23.59
CA PRO A 260 13.95 -53.37 -23.33
C PRO A 260 13.09 -53.43 -22.06
N ARG A 261 12.61 -54.62 -21.66
CA ARG A 261 11.93 -54.82 -20.37
C ARG A 261 12.84 -54.57 -19.16
N THR A 262 14.15 -54.83 -19.29
CA THR A 262 15.14 -54.46 -18.26
C THR A 262 15.35 -52.96 -18.26
N LYS A 263 15.52 -52.33 -19.44
CA LYS A 263 15.71 -50.87 -19.54
C LYS A 263 14.52 -50.09 -18.96
N ALA A 264 13.30 -50.47 -19.32
CA ALA A 264 12.07 -49.88 -18.77
C ALA A 264 12.02 -50.00 -17.24
N LEU A 265 12.33 -51.19 -16.70
CA LEU A 265 12.37 -51.43 -15.25
C LEU A 265 13.45 -50.62 -14.52
N VAL A 266 14.60 -50.40 -15.17
CA VAL A 266 15.67 -49.53 -14.67
C VAL A 266 15.20 -48.07 -14.64
N LEU A 267 14.56 -47.59 -15.71
CA LEU A 267 14.03 -46.22 -15.78
C LEU A 267 12.92 -45.97 -14.75
N GLU A 268 12.03 -46.94 -14.48
CA GLU A 268 11.08 -46.88 -13.36
C GLU A 268 11.79 -46.64 -12.01
N LEU A 269 12.88 -47.37 -11.73
CA LEU A 269 13.62 -47.23 -10.47
C LEU A 269 14.37 -45.90 -10.37
N LEU A 270 15.01 -45.48 -11.47
CA LEU A 270 15.73 -44.21 -11.53
C LEU A 270 14.77 -43.02 -11.40
N ALA A 271 13.58 -43.09 -12.02
CA ALA A 271 12.50 -42.13 -11.84
C ALA A 271 12.01 -42.07 -10.38
N ALA A 272 11.82 -43.22 -9.73
CA ALA A 272 11.40 -43.29 -8.33
C ALA A 272 12.46 -42.71 -7.36
N VAL A 273 13.76 -42.84 -7.68
CA VAL A 273 14.84 -42.17 -6.93
C VAL A 273 14.87 -40.67 -7.25
N CYS A 274 14.67 -40.26 -8.50
CA CYS A 274 14.69 -38.85 -8.90
C CYS A 274 13.65 -38.00 -8.13
N LEU A 275 12.47 -38.56 -7.89
CA LEU A 275 11.33 -37.91 -7.23
C LEU A 275 11.48 -37.71 -5.70
N VAL A 276 12.50 -38.27 -5.04
CA VAL A 276 12.71 -38.04 -3.59
C VAL A 276 13.69 -36.91 -3.33
N ARG A 277 13.56 -36.25 -2.17
CA ARG A 277 14.42 -35.13 -1.77
C ARG A 277 15.90 -35.51 -1.77
N GLY A 278 16.69 -34.84 -2.61
CA GLY A 278 18.12 -35.12 -2.81
C GLY A 278 18.43 -36.26 -3.78
N GLY A 279 17.41 -36.97 -4.29
CA GLY A 279 17.59 -38.05 -5.26
C GLY A 279 17.88 -37.57 -6.68
N HIS A 280 17.42 -36.36 -7.05
CA HIS A 280 17.74 -35.74 -8.33
C HIS A 280 19.25 -35.57 -8.55
N GLU A 281 19.99 -35.06 -7.55
CA GLU A 281 21.46 -34.95 -7.58
C GLU A 281 22.13 -36.32 -7.75
N ILE A 282 21.61 -37.36 -7.08
CA ILE A 282 22.13 -38.74 -7.17
C ILE A 282 21.90 -39.31 -8.57
N ILE A 283 20.76 -39.03 -9.20
CA ILE A 283 20.48 -39.44 -10.58
C ILE A 283 21.41 -38.74 -11.57
N LEU A 284 21.63 -37.43 -11.46
CA LEU A 284 22.58 -36.73 -12.33
C LEU A 284 24.01 -37.24 -12.14
N SER A 285 24.45 -37.46 -10.90
CA SER A 285 25.76 -38.05 -10.59
C SER A 285 25.91 -39.49 -11.10
N ALA A 286 24.83 -40.29 -11.07
CA ALA A 286 24.81 -41.63 -11.64
C ALA A 286 24.90 -41.61 -13.18
N PHE A 287 24.28 -40.63 -13.85
CA PHE A 287 24.42 -40.45 -15.30
C PHE A 287 25.75 -39.79 -15.71
N ASP A 288 26.38 -38.97 -14.87
CA ASP A 288 27.77 -38.53 -15.08
C ASP A 288 28.74 -39.72 -14.98
N ASN A 289 28.52 -40.63 -14.02
CA ASN A 289 29.31 -41.86 -13.96
C ASN A 289 28.98 -42.84 -15.10
N PHE A 290 27.72 -42.92 -15.55
CA PHE A 290 27.34 -43.66 -16.76
C PHE A 290 28.12 -43.12 -17.97
N LYS A 291 28.15 -41.80 -18.16
CA LYS A 291 28.94 -41.12 -19.19
C LYS A 291 30.43 -41.49 -19.13
N GLU A 292 31.06 -41.39 -17.96
CA GLU A 292 32.47 -41.76 -17.77
C GLU A 292 32.77 -43.23 -18.09
N VAL A 293 31.87 -44.15 -17.70
CA VAL A 293 32.06 -45.61 -17.86
C VAL A 293 31.69 -46.09 -19.27
N CYS A 294 30.73 -45.44 -19.92
CA CYS A 294 30.23 -45.78 -21.25
C CYS A 294 30.88 -44.96 -22.37
N MET A 295 31.74 -43.98 -22.05
CA MET A 295 32.40 -43.07 -22.99
C MET A 295 31.40 -42.28 -23.86
N GLU A 296 30.39 -41.67 -23.24
CA GLU A 296 29.49 -40.72 -23.93
C GLU A 296 30.16 -39.34 -24.08
N GLU A 297 29.93 -38.63 -25.18
CA GLU A 297 30.34 -37.23 -25.31
C GLU A 297 29.42 -36.31 -24.51
N GLN A 298 28.13 -36.65 -24.41
CA GLN A 298 27.09 -35.89 -23.71
C GLN A 298 26.34 -36.77 -22.69
N ARG A 299 25.78 -36.17 -21.63
CA ARG A 299 25.02 -36.92 -20.62
C ARG A 299 23.70 -37.38 -21.25
N PHE A 300 23.28 -38.62 -21.00
CA PHE A 300 22.05 -39.25 -21.56
C PHE A 300 22.12 -39.63 -23.05
N GLU A 301 23.30 -39.63 -23.66
CA GLU A 301 23.47 -39.85 -25.10
C GLU A 301 22.96 -41.23 -25.55
N LYS A 302 23.36 -42.32 -24.88
CA LYS A 302 22.89 -43.69 -25.19
C LYS A 302 21.46 -43.94 -24.73
N LEU A 303 20.96 -43.19 -23.75
CA LEU A 303 19.53 -43.21 -23.43
C LEU A 303 18.70 -42.68 -24.61
N MET A 304 19.14 -41.58 -25.22
CA MET A 304 18.51 -41.04 -26.43
C MET A 304 18.76 -41.90 -27.68
N GLU A 305 19.92 -42.56 -27.79
CA GLU A 305 20.20 -43.57 -28.82
C GLU A 305 19.20 -44.74 -28.72
N TYR A 306 19.03 -45.33 -27.54
CA TYR A 306 18.09 -46.44 -27.33
C TYR A 306 16.64 -46.01 -27.51
N PHE A 307 16.26 -44.81 -27.05
CA PHE A 307 14.90 -44.28 -27.26
C PHE A 307 14.57 -44.11 -28.74
N LYS A 308 15.54 -43.74 -29.58
CA LYS A 308 15.40 -43.64 -31.04
C LYS A 308 15.43 -45.00 -31.75
N ASN A 309 16.26 -45.94 -31.28
CA ASN A 309 16.55 -47.21 -31.97
C ASN A 309 15.67 -48.39 -31.53
N GLU A 310 14.92 -48.30 -30.43
CA GLU A 310 14.00 -49.34 -29.93
C GLU A 310 12.52 -48.90 -29.97
N ASP A 311 12.17 -48.13 -30.99
CA ASP A 311 10.82 -47.63 -31.36
C ASP A 311 9.72 -48.71 -31.36
N ASN A 312 10.09 -49.96 -31.65
CA ASN A 312 9.21 -51.12 -31.65
C ASN A 312 8.74 -51.55 -30.24
N ASN A 313 9.21 -50.91 -29.14
CA ASN A 313 8.82 -51.24 -27.77
C ASN A 313 8.16 -50.08 -27.03
N ILE A 314 6.84 -49.95 -27.18
CA ILE A 314 6.03 -48.88 -26.58
C ILE A 314 6.18 -48.74 -25.06
N ASP A 315 6.22 -49.84 -24.29
CA ASP A 315 6.36 -49.75 -22.83
C ASP A 315 7.74 -49.20 -22.42
N PHE A 316 8.81 -49.48 -23.18
CA PHE A 316 10.13 -48.84 -23.00
C PHE A 316 10.12 -47.37 -23.44
N MET A 317 9.50 -47.02 -24.57
CA MET A 317 9.35 -45.62 -24.99
C MET A 317 8.61 -44.77 -23.96
N VAL A 318 7.55 -45.30 -23.37
CA VAL A 318 6.81 -44.64 -22.27
C VAL A 318 7.70 -44.46 -21.05
N ALA A 319 8.51 -45.47 -20.68
CA ALA A 319 9.45 -45.36 -19.57
C ALA A 319 10.58 -44.33 -19.82
N CYS A 320 11.10 -44.24 -21.05
CA CYS A 320 12.04 -43.18 -21.45
C CYS A 320 11.41 -41.79 -21.29
N MET A 321 10.24 -41.59 -21.89
CA MET A 321 9.58 -40.28 -21.89
C MET A 321 9.16 -39.86 -20.47
N GLN A 322 8.65 -40.79 -19.66
CA GLN A 322 8.32 -40.55 -18.26
C GLN A 322 9.57 -40.23 -17.41
N PHE A 323 10.71 -40.88 -17.65
CA PHE A 323 11.96 -40.57 -16.96
C PHE A 323 12.49 -39.17 -17.33
N ILE A 324 12.46 -38.80 -18.62
CA ILE A 324 12.85 -37.47 -19.10
C ILE A 324 11.96 -36.39 -18.46
N ASN A 325 10.63 -36.59 -18.50
CA ASN A 325 9.66 -35.69 -17.86
C ASN A 325 9.97 -35.44 -16.38
N ILE A 326 10.33 -36.50 -15.64
CA ILE A 326 10.68 -36.40 -14.23
C ILE A 326 12.01 -35.64 -14.06
N VAL A 327 13.08 -36.03 -14.76
CA VAL A 327 14.41 -35.40 -14.64
C VAL A 327 14.39 -33.91 -14.99
N VAL A 328 13.64 -33.50 -16.02
CA VAL A 328 13.58 -32.10 -16.45
C VAL A 328 12.59 -31.29 -15.62
N HIS A 329 11.38 -31.81 -15.34
CA HIS A 329 10.31 -31.02 -14.73
C HIS A 329 10.19 -31.12 -13.21
N SER A 330 10.85 -32.06 -12.53
CA SER A 330 10.86 -32.12 -11.04
C SER A 330 11.83 -31.12 -10.39
N VAL A 331 12.40 -30.19 -11.16
CA VAL A 331 13.42 -29.23 -10.72
C VAL A 331 12.77 -27.90 -10.32
N GLU A 332 13.09 -27.42 -9.11
CA GLU A 332 12.59 -26.15 -8.56
C GLU A 332 13.28 -24.90 -9.16
N ASP A 333 14.57 -24.99 -9.53
CA ASP A 333 15.31 -23.90 -10.18
C ASP A 333 15.05 -23.88 -11.69
N MET A 334 14.38 -22.81 -12.16
CA MET A 334 13.98 -22.68 -13.56
C MET A 334 15.17 -22.55 -14.53
N ASN A 335 16.31 -21.99 -14.10
CA ASN A 335 17.51 -21.91 -14.94
C ASN A 335 18.14 -23.30 -15.10
N PHE A 336 18.14 -24.09 -14.03
CA PHE A 336 18.65 -25.46 -14.07
C PHE A 336 17.73 -26.39 -14.87
N ARG A 337 16.40 -26.20 -14.79
CA ARG A 337 15.42 -26.85 -15.67
C ARG A 337 15.64 -26.50 -17.15
N VAL A 338 15.86 -25.23 -17.48
CA VAL A 338 16.21 -24.79 -18.85
C VAL A 338 17.53 -25.41 -19.32
N HIS A 339 18.54 -25.53 -18.46
CA HIS A 339 19.80 -26.22 -18.81
C HIS A 339 19.58 -27.71 -19.11
N LEU A 340 18.81 -28.43 -18.28
CA LEU A 340 18.54 -29.86 -18.50
C LEU A 340 17.67 -30.10 -19.74
N GLN A 341 16.70 -29.23 -20.00
CA GLN A 341 15.94 -29.21 -21.26
C GLN A 341 16.90 -29.04 -22.45
N TYR A 342 17.82 -28.08 -22.39
CA TYR A 342 18.79 -27.82 -23.44
C TYR A 342 19.79 -28.97 -23.67
N ASP A 343 20.16 -29.72 -22.63
CA ASP A 343 20.96 -30.96 -22.77
C ASP A 343 20.20 -32.01 -23.61
N PHE A 344 18.88 -32.16 -23.43
CA PHE A 344 18.05 -33.05 -24.27
C PHE A 344 17.79 -32.49 -25.68
N THR A 345 17.62 -31.17 -25.82
CA THR A 345 17.53 -30.49 -27.14
C THR A 345 18.79 -30.74 -27.97
N LYS A 346 19.98 -30.67 -27.35
CA LYS A 346 21.27 -31.01 -28.01
C LYS A 346 21.36 -32.46 -28.48
N LEU A 347 20.66 -33.38 -27.81
CA LEU A 347 20.53 -34.77 -28.25
C LEU A 347 19.42 -34.97 -29.29
N CYS A 348 18.87 -33.89 -29.87
CA CYS A 348 17.74 -33.91 -30.80
C CYS A 348 16.55 -34.71 -30.24
N LEU A 349 16.17 -34.45 -28.99
CA LEU A 349 14.89 -34.92 -28.43
C LEU A 349 13.72 -34.28 -29.18
N ASP A 350 13.73 -32.95 -29.34
CA ASP A 350 12.58 -32.20 -29.88
C ASP A 350 12.27 -32.60 -31.34
N ASP A 351 13.30 -32.76 -32.19
CA ASP A 351 13.20 -33.30 -33.57
C ASP A 351 12.67 -34.75 -33.65
N TYR A 352 12.74 -35.49 -32.54
CA TYR A 352 12.25 -36.86 -32.43
C TYR A 352 10.83 -36.90 -31.87
N LEU A 353 10.52 -36.05 -30.89
CA LEU A 353 9.16 -35.87 -30.38
C LEU A 353 8.22 -35.34 -31.48
N ASP A 354 8.68 -34.42 -32.34
CA ASP A 354 7.87 -33.92 -33.47
C ASP A 354 7.42 -35.06 -34.41
N LYS A 355 8.31 -36.00 -34.71
CA LYS A 355 7.99 -37.22 -35.49
C LYS A 355 7.03 -38.14 -34.76
N LEU A 356 7.12 -38.22 -33.43
CA LEU A 356 6.26 -39.07 -32.59
C LEU A 356 4.92 -38.43 -32.19
N LYS A 357 4.64 -37.16 -32.53
CA LYS A 357 3.35 -36.48 -32.24
C LYS A 357 2.11 -37.26 -32.74
N HIS A 358 2.28 -38.08 -33.78
CA HIS A 358 1.23 -38.88 -34.42
C HIS A 358 1.34 -40.38 -34.08
N THR A 359 1.91 -40.75 -32.94
CA THR A 359 1.97 -42.15 -32.47
C THR A 359 0.58 -42.72 -32.17
N GLU A 360 0.35 -43.99 -32.48
CA GLU A 360 -0.90 -44.72 -32.18
C GLU A 360 -1.06 -45.09 -30.68
N SER A 361 -0.09 -44.74 -29.83
CA SER A 361 -0.08 -45.09 -28.41
C SER A 361 -0.51 -43.93 -27.51
N ASP A 362 -1.75 -43.97 -27.02
CA ASP A 362 -2.30 -43.02 -26.03
C ASP A 362 -1.32 -42.78 -24.86
N LYS A 363 -0.74 -43.86 -24.32
CA LYS A 363 0.20 -43.80 -23.17
C LYS A 363 1.44 -42.96 -23.49
N LEU A 364 1.97 -43.11 -24.71
CA LEU A 364 3.17 -42.39 -25.15
C LEU A 364 2.81 -40.95 -25.50
N GLN A 365 1.70 -40.73 -26.21
CA GLN A 365 1.22 -39.39 -26.55
C GLN A 365 0.98 -38.53 -25.30
N VAL A 366 0.42 -39.09 -24.23
CA VAL A 366 0.26 -38.40 -22.93
C VAL A 366 1.62 -37.97 -22.33
N GLN A 367 2.67 -38.80 -22.42
CA GLN A 367 3.99 -38.43 -21.93
C GLN A 367 4.68 -37.39 -22.82
N ILE A 368 4.49 -37.44 -24.14
CA ILE A 368 5.02 -36.44 -25.08
C ILE A 368 4.32 -35.09 -24.85
N GLN A 369 2.99 -35.08 -24.73
CA GLN A 369 2.24 -33.86 -24.47
C GLN A 369 2.60 -33.24 -23.11
N ALA A 370 2.79 -34.06 -22.07
CA ALA A 370 3.23 -33.59 -20.76
C ALA A 370 4.59 -32.86 -20.78
N TYR A 371 5.49 -33.21 -21.71
CA TYR A 371 6.75 -32.48 -21.95
C TYR A 371 6.51 -31.16 -22.67
N LEU A 372 5.75 -31.20 -23.78
CA LEU A 372 5.48 -30.02 -24.61
C LEU A 372 4.69 -28.94 -23.86
N ASP A 373 3.75 -29.34 -22.98
CA ASP A 373 3.00 -28.43 -22.10
C ASP A 373 3.88 -27.81 -20.99
N ASN A 374 5.09 -28.35 -20.76
CA ASN A 374 6.03 -27.96 -19.70
C ASN A 374 7.39 -27.47 -20.22
N VAL A 375 7.53 -27.29 -21.54
CA VAL A 375 8.76 -26.79 -22.16
C VAL A 375 8.90 -25.29 -21.89
N PHE A 376 10.09 -24.84 -21.49
CA PHE A 376 10.41 -23.42 -21.39
C PHE A 376 10.90 -22.92 -22.76
N ASP A 377 10.04 -22.20 -23.48
CA ASP A 377 10.45 -21.41 -24.64
C ASP A 377 11.07 -20.08 -24.18
N VAL A 378 12.40 -20.08 -24.07
CA VAL A 378 13.19 -18.90 -23.70
C VAL A 378 13.14 -17.82 -24.79
N GLY A 379 12.90 -18.18 -26.05
CA GLY A 379 12.77 -17.23 -27.16
C GLY A 379 11.49 -16.42 -27.03
N ALA A 380 10.33 -17.10 -26.96
CA ALA A 380 9.04 -16.46 -26.78
C ALA A 380 8.98 -15.59 -25.50
N LEU A 381 9.56 -16.06 -24.39
CA LEU A 381 9.62 -15.29 -23.15
C LEU A 381 10.50 -14.04 -23.23
N LEU A 382 11.51 -14.00 -24.11
CA LEU A 382 12.30 -12.80 -24.38
C LEU A 382 11.55 -11.83 -25.31
N GLU A 383 10.89 -12.33 -26.36
CA GLU A 383 10.05 -11.50 -27.24
C GLU A 383 8.88 -10.86 -26.48
N ASP A 384 8.23 -11.59 -25.56
CA ASP A 384 7.20 -11.04 -24.65
C ASP A 384 7.78 -9.98 -23.69
N ALA A 385 9.01 -10.18 -23.19
CA ALA A 385 9.66 -9.24 -22.29
C ALA A 385 10.05 -7.93 -23.01
N GLU A 386 10.60 -8.02 -24.23
CA GLU A 386 10.90 -6.86 -25.07
C GLU A 386 9.61 -6.12 -25.47
N THR A 387 8.58 -6.85 -25.89
CA THR A 387 7.25 -6.28 -26.22
C THR A 387 6.64 -5.57 -25.02
N LYS A 388 6.76 -6.14 -23.81
CA LYS A 388 6.30 -5.52 -22.57
C LYS A 388 7.08 -4.24 -22.23
N ASN A 389 8.40 -4.23 -22.41
CA ASN A 389 9.21 -3.04 -22.17
C ASN A 389 8.83 -1.90 -23.14
N ALA A 390 8.69 -2.18 -24.44
CA ALA A 390 8.24 -1.22 -25.45
C ALA A 390 6.77 -0.77 -25.27
N ALA A 391 5.99 -1.46 -24.45
CA ALA A 391 4.67 -1.01 -24.00
C ALA A 391 4.77 -0.08 -22.78
N LEU A 392 5.68 -0.37 -21.83
CA LEU A 392 5.92 0.47 -20.66
C LEU A 392 6.51 1.84 -21.04
N GLU A 393 7.47 1.88 -21.97
CA GLU A 393 8.03 3.14 -22.51
C GLU A 393 6.94 4.07 -23.08
N ARG A 394 5.92 3.50 -23.74
CA ARG A 394 4.76 4.27 -24.24
C ARG A 394 3.80 4.72 -23.14
N VAL A 395 3.71 4.01 -22.02
CA VAL A 395 2.94 4.47 -20.86
C VAL A 395 3.65 5.66 -20.23
N GLU A 396 4.97 5.61 -20.06
CA GLU A 396 5.79 6.71 -19.55
C GLU A 396 5.69 7.95 -20.46
N GLU A 397 5.82 7.80 -21.79
CA GLU A 397 5.60 8.89 -22.76
C GLU A 397 4.19 9.51 -22.64
N LEU A 398 3.15 8.70 -22.44
CA LEU A 398 1.78 9.18 -22.28
C LEU A 398 1.55 9.88 -20.93
N GLU A 399 2.18 9.41 -19.85
CA GLU A 399 2.11 10.04 -18.53
C GLU A 399 2.82 11.41 -18.52
N GLU A 400 3.99 11.53 -19.15
CA GLU A 400 4.66 12.84 -19.36
C GLU A 400 3.78 13.80 -20.17
N ASN A 401 3.20 13.34 -21.28
CA ASN A 401 2.32 14.15 -22.13
C ASN A 401 1.05 14.61 -21.39
N ILE A 402 0.44 13.76 -20.54
CA ILE A 402 -0.71 14.11 -19.71
C ILE A 402 -0.32 15.14 -18.63
N SER A 403 0.84 14.98 -18.01
CA SER A 403 1.37 15.91 -17.00
C SER A 403 1.56 17.32 -17.59
N HIS A 404 2.30 17.43 -18.69
CA HIS A 404 2.55 18.68 -19.42
C HIS A 404 1.28 19.34 -19.99
N MET A 405 0.27 18.54 -20.39
CA MET A 405 -1.03 19.08 -20.79
C MET A 405 -1.84 19.62 -19.60
N THR A 406 -1.72 18.98 -18.44
CA THR A 406 -2.40 19.38 -17.20
C THR A 406 -1.79 20.66 -16.61
N GLU A 407 -0.46 20.80 -16.65
CA GLU A 407 0.24 22.04 -16.29
C GLU A 407 -0.25 23.22 -17.15
N LYS A 408 -0.27 23.05 -18.48
CA LYS A 408 -0.79 24.07 -19.41
C LYS A 408 -2.25 24.43 -19.18
N LEU A 409 -3.10 23.44 -18.90
CA LEU A 409 -4.50 23.69 -18.55
C LEU A 409 -4.62 24.49 -17.25
N GLN A 410 -3.80 24.17 -16.23
CA GLN A 410 -3.79 24.86 -14.95
C GLN A 410 -3.32 26.33 -15.09
N ASP A 411 -2.32 26.61 -15.92
CA ASP A 411 -1.91 27.98 -16.22
C ASP A 411 -2.98 28.78 -16.97
N MET A 412 -3.64 28.17 -17.96
CA MET A 412 -4.77 28.80 -18.66
C MET A 412 -5.94 29.10 -17.72
N GLU A 413 -6.25 28.20 -16.76
CA GLU A 413 -7.26 28.47 -15.73
C GLU A 413 -6.84 29.61 -14.78
N ASN A 414 -5.55 29.71 -14.45
CA ASN A 414 -5.01 30.75 -13.58
C ASN A 414 -5.06 32.14 -14.26
N GLU A 415 -4.70 32.25 -15.54
CA GLU A 415 -4.84 33.49 -16.31
C GLU A 415 -6.32 33.90 -16.42
N ALA A 416 -7.20 32.94 -16.74
CA ALA A 416 -8.65 33.18 -16.82
C ALA A 416 -9.23 33.67 -15.48
N MET A 417 -8.79 33.08 -14.35
CA MET A 417 -9.22 33.50 -13.02
C MET A 417 -8.77 34.93 -12.69
N ALA A 418 -7.49 35.25 -12.93
CA ALA A 418 -6.96 36.59 -12.71
C ALA A 418 -7.70 37.65 -13.56
N LYS A 419 -8.07 37.30 -14.80
CA LYS A 419 -8.83 38.15 -15.72
C LYS A 419 -10.28 38.34 -15.29
N ILE A 420 -10.93 37.30 -14.75
CA ILE A 420 -12.27 37.40 -14.15
C ILE A 420 -12.26 38.29 -12.91
N VAL A 421 -11.27 38.13 -12.01
CA VAL A 421 -11.12 39.00 -10.83
C VAL A 421 -10.90 40.47 -11.21
N GLU A 422 -10.11 40.74 -12.24
CA GLU A 422 -9.91 42.11 -12.75
C GLU A 422 -11.20 42.70 -13.33
N LEU A 423 -11.95 41.93 -14.13
CA LEU A 423 -13.25 42.36 -14.65
C LEU A 423 -14.30 42.56 -13.54
N GLU A 424 -14.33 41.70 -12.52
CA GLU A 424 -15.25 41.85 -11.38
C GLU A 424 -14.90 43.06 -10.50
N LYS A 425 -13.61 43.39 -10.31
CA LYS A 425 -13.17 44.64 -9.67
C LYS A 425 -13.65 45.86 -10.45
N GLN A 426 -13.47 45.87 -11.77
CA GLN A 426 -13.93 46.96 -12.64
C GLN A 426 -15.45 47.11 -12.60
N LEU A 427 -16.19 45.99 -12.61
CA LEU A 427 -17.66 45.97 -12.48
C LEU A 427 -18.13 46.48 -11.12
N MET A 428 -17.46 46.09 -10.03
CA MET A 428 -17.73 46.59 -8.67
C MET A 428 -17.53 48.11 -8.58
N GLN A 429 -16.46 48.64 -9.18
CA GLN A 429 -16.18 50.07 -9.23
C GLN A 429 -17.22 50.83 -10.08
N ARG A 430 -17.57 50.32 -11.27
CA ARG A 430 -18.65 50.89 -12.11
C ARG A 430 -20.01 50.90 -11.40
N ASN A 431 -20.35 49.86 -10.63
CA ASN A 431 -21.58 49.82 -9.84
C ASN A 431 -21.58 50.87 -8.72
N LYS A 432 -20.44 51.09 -8.07
CA LYS A 432 -20.29 52.13 -7.03
C LYS A 432 -20.44 53.55 -7.61
N GLU A 433 -19.90 53.78 -8.80
CA GLU A 433 -20.09 55.02 -9.57
C GLU A 433 -21.57 55.21 -9.97
N LEU A 434 -22.24 54.16 -10.45
CA LEU A 434 -23.67 54.20 -10.79
C LEU A 434 -24.58 54.49 -9.59
N GLU A 435 -24.31 53.90 -8.42
CA GLU A 435 -25.14 54.15 -7.22
C GLU A 435 -24.93 55.57 -6.69
N SER A 436 -23.70 56.11 -6.77
CA SER A 436 -23.44 57.52 -6.48
C SER A 436 -24.22 58.46 -7.42
N ILE A 437 -24.29 58.14 -8.72
CA ILE A 437 -25.08 58.90 -9.69
C ILE A 437 -26.59 58.78 -9.41
N ARG A 438 -27.07 57.62 -8.93
CA ARG A 438 -28.49 57.42 -8.57
C ARG A 438 -28.93 58.25 -7.39
N GLU A 439 -28.14 58.31 -6.31
CA GLU A 439 -28.47 59.17 -5.16
C GLU A 439 -28.43 60.65 -5.55
N VAL A 440 -27.43 61.10 -6.33
CA VAL A 440 -27.41 62.48 -6.86
C VAL A 440 -28.63 62.79 -7.74
N TYR A 441 -29.07 61.84 -8.58
CA TYR A 441 -30.28 61.99 -9.40
C TYR A 441 -31.56 62.04 -8.55
N LYS A 442 -31.64 61.20 -7.50
CA LYS A 442 -32.76 61.13 -6.56
C LYS A 442 -32.88 62.41 -5.72
N ASP A 443 -31.75 62.98 -5.27
CA ASP A 443 -31.71 64.27 -4.59
C ASP A 443 -32.15 65.40 -5.53
N ALA A 444 -31.60 65.46 -6.75
CA ALA A 444 -32.00 66.43 -7.76
C ALA A 444 -33.50 66.31 -8.14
N SER A 445 -34.01 65.08 -8.26
CA SER A 445 -35.44 64.83 -8.54
C SER A 445 -36.33 65.27 -7.38
N SER A 446 -35.89 65.06 -6.13
CA SER A 446 -36.58 65.53 -4.92
C SER A 446 -36.61 67.06 -4.84
N GLN A 447 -35.50 67.73 -5.18
CA GLN A 447 -35.44 69.19 -5.29
C GLN A 447 -36.38 69.71 -6.40
N VAL A 448 -36.39 69.07 -7.58
CA VAL A 448 -37.31 69.42 -8.67
C VAL A 448 -38.77 69.21 -8.28
N HIS A 449 -39.09 68.17 -7.50
CA HIS A 449 -40.44 67.94 -7.00
C HIS A 449 -40.89 69.04 -6.03
N SER A 450 -40.02 69.41 -5.08
CA SER A 450 -40.25 70.52 -4.14
C SER A 450 -40.42 71.87 -4.85
N LEU A 451 -39.57 72.17 -5.83
CA LEU A 451 -39.69 73.39 -6.66
C LEU A 451 -40.99 73.41 -7.47
N ARG A 452 -41.43 72.27 -8.02
CA ARG A 452 -42.74 72.15 -8.70
C ARG A 452 -43.91 72.35 -7.75
N GLN A 453 -43.81 71.87 -6.52
CA GLN A 453 -44.83 72.10 -5.49
C GLN A 453 -44.91 73.59 -5.13
N MET A 454 -43.79 74.27 -4.85
CA MET A 454 -43.79 75.72 -4.57
C MET A 454 -44.29 76.55 -5.76
N LEU A 455 -44.00 76.14 -7.01
CA LEU A 455 -44.58 76.78 -8.20
C LEU A 455 -46.10 76.63 -8.24
N LYS A 456 -46.62 75.41 -8.03
CA LYS A 456 -48.08 75.18 -7.96
C LYS A 456 -48.75 75.98 -6.84
N GLU A 457 -48.15 76.04 -5.66
CA GLU A 457 -48.65 76.82 -4.53
C GLU A 457 -48.66 78.33 -4.85
N LYS A 458 -47.65 78.83 -5.58
CA LYS A 458 -47.64 80.21 -6.10
C LYS A 458 -48.67 80.45 -7.20
N ASP A 459 -48.85 79.54 -8.15
CA ASP A 459 -49.89 79.68 -9.19
C ASP A 459 -51.29 79.69 -8.57
N GLU A 460 -51.54 78.84 -7.58
CA GLU A 460 -52.79 78.89 -6.80
C GLU A 460 -52.91 80.21 -6.00
N ALA A 461 -51.82 80.75 -5.44
CA ALA A 461 -51.83 82.05 -4.77
C ALA A 461 -52.12 83.21 -5.74
N ILE A 462 -51.54 83.20 -6.94
CA ILE A 462 -51.81 84.17 -8.02
C ILE A 462 -53.26 84.05 -8.49
N GLN A 463 -53.81 82.84 -8.59
CA GLN A 463 -55.24 82.64 -8.87
C GLN A 463 -56.15 83.12 -7.73
N ARG A 464 -55.76 82.97 -6.46
CA ARG A 464 -56.47 83.54 -5.31
C ARG A 464 -56.43 85.07 -5.37
N GLN A 465 -55.26 85.67 -5.64
CA GLN A 465 -55.10 87.11 -5.82
C GLN A 465 -55.97 87.63 -6.98
N SER A 466 -55.89 87.03 -8.18
CA SER A 466 -56.71 87.46 -9.33
C SER A 466 -58.21 87.31 -9.09
N LYS A 467 -58.64 86.31 -8.30
CA LYS A 467 -60.04 86.18 -7.84
C LYS A 467 -60.43 87.28 -6.85
N LEU A 468 -59.53 87.67 -5.94
CA LEU A 468 -59.74 88.79 -5.02
C LEU A 468 -59.77 90.14 -5.76
N GLU A 469 -58.85 90.38 -6.69
CA GLU A 469 -58.82 91.57 -7.56
C GLU A 469 -60.09 91.70 -8.39
N LYS A 470 -60.56 90.60 -9.02
CA LYS A 470 -61.86 90.59 -9.72
C LYS A 470 -63.03 90.90 -8.79
N LYS A 471 -63.00 90.40 -7.55
CA LYS A 471 -64.03 90.68 -6.55
C LYS A 471 -63.96 92.11 -6.01
N ILE A 472 -62.77 92.72 -5.95
CA ILE A 472 -62.58 94.14 -5.66
C ILE A 472 -63.16 94.98 -6.79
N HIS A 473 -62.82 94.70 -8.06
CA HIS A 473 -63.42 95.37 -9.22
C HIS A 473 -64.95 95.18 -9.31
N GLU A 474 -65.48 94.05 -8.86
CA GLU A 474 -66.92 93.82 -8.77
C GLU A 474 -67.58 94.68 -7.68
N LEU A 475 -66.93 94.86 -6.52
CA LEU A 475 -67.36 95.76 -5.45
C LEU A 475 -67.22 97.25 -5.82
N GLU A 476 -66.18 97.63 -6.56
CA GLU A 476 -66.03 98.97 -7.16
C GLU A 476 -67.14 99.23 -8.19
N LYS A 477 -67.46 98.25 -9.04
CA LYS A 477 -68.56 98.34 -10.02
C LYS A 477 -69.95 98.35 -9.38
N GLN A 478 -70.11 97.76 -8.18
CA GLN A 478 -71.31 97.89 -7.35
C GLN A 478 -71.39 99.24 -6.59
N GLY A 479 -70.36 100.10 -6.73
CA GLY A 479 -70.40 101.49 -6.28
C GLY A 479 -70.04 101.73 -4.81
N THR A 480 -69.63 100.69 -4.08
CA THR A 480 -69.44 100.74 -2.62
C THR A 480 -68.05 101.21 -2.19
N ILE A 481 -67.07 101.26 -3.10
CA ILE A 481 -65.69 101.72 -2.83
C ILE A 481 -65.21 102.63 -3.97
N LYS A 482 -64.52 103.73 -3.63
CA LYS A 482 -63.76 104.57 -4.56
C LYS A 482 -62.33 104.74 -4.05
N ILE A 483 -61.35 104.22 -4.78
CA ILE A 483 -59.92 104.47 -4.50
C ILE A 483 -59.47 105.69 -5.32
N HIS A 484 -58.96 106.72 -4.65
CA HIS A 484 -58.44 107.92 -5.30
C HIS A 484 -56.92 107.94 -5.23
N LYS A 485 -56.24 107.86 -6.38
CA LYS A 485 -54.78 107.69 -6.45
C LYS A 485 -54.10 109.02 -6.79
N LYS A 486 -53.28 109.54 -5.86
CA LYS A 486 -52.34 110.63 -6.09
C LYS A 486 -50.91 110.13 -5.87
N GLY A 487 -49.90 110.84 -6.37
CA GLY A 487 -48.49 110.46 -6.22
C GLY A 487 -48.04 110.44 -4.77
N ASP A 488 -47.24 109.43 -4.41
CA ASP A 488 -46.94 108.94 -3.05
C ASP A 488 -48.18 108.61 -2.20
N GLY A 489 -48.32 107.33 -1.84
CA GLY A 489 -49.49 106.85 -1.13
C GLY A 489 -49.46 105.36 -0.78
N ASP A 490 -49.21 105.11 0.51
CA ASP A 490 -49.88 104.06 1.27
C ASP A 490 -51.42 104.17 1.11
N ILE A 491 -52.16 103.06 1.22
CA ILE A 491 -53.61 103.02 1.01
C ILE A 491 -54.33 102.54 2.28
N SER A 492 -54.74 103.51 3.10
CA SER A 492 -55.67 103.28 4.20
C SER A 492 -57.12 103.34 3.73
N ILE A 493 -57.91 102.30 4.02
CA ILE A 493 -59.38 102.32 3.93
C ILE A 493 -59.93 102.22 5.35
N LEU A 494 -60.69 103.23 5.77
CA LEU A 494 -61.39 103.27 7.05
C LEU A 494 -62.90 103.37 6.82
N THR A 495 -63.64 102.45 7.43
CA THR A 495 -65.10 102.55 7.64
C THR A 495 -65.42 102.11 9.06
N SER A 496 -66.33 102.83 9.71
CA SER A 496 -66.68 102.73 11.13
C SER A 496 -68.05 103.39 11.36
N PRO A 497 -68.64 103.33 12.56
CA PRO A 497 -68.95 102.18 13.43
C PRO A 497 -70.48 102.22 13.73
N PRO A 498 -71.00 101.97 14.95
CA PRO A 498 -70.80 100.90 15.96
C PRO A 498 -72.01 99.90 15.91
N SER A 499 -72.36 98.99 16.85
CA SER A 499 -72.11 98.76 18.29
C SER A 499 -72.35 97.26 18.61
N ALA A 500 -72.04 96.64 19.77
CA ALA A 500 -71.45 97.07 21.05
C ALA A 500 -70.91 95.85 21.87
N THR A 501 -70.04 96.10 22.88
CA THR A 501 -69.69 95.28 24.09
C THR A 501 -69.18 93.82 23.91
N GLU A 502 -68.20 93.25 24.64
CA GLU A 502 -67.17 93.62 25.67
C GLU A 502 -66.10 92.49 25.66
N GLY A 503 -64.84 92.52 26.17
CA GLY A 503 -64.11 93.39 27.13
C GLY A 503 -62.55 93.25 26.99
N SER A 504 -61.74 93.40 28.06
CA SER A 504 -60.27 93.76 28.01
C SER A 504 -59.41 93.05 29.10
N PRO A 505 -58.06 93.32 29.36
CA PRO A 505 -57.06 94.23 28.72
C PRO A 505 -55.55 93.75 28.55
N GLY A 506 -54.76 94.46 27.68
CA GLY A 506 -53.25 94.51 27.64
C GLY A 506 -52.55 93.95 26.36
N ALA A 507 -51.21 93.99 26.10
CA ALA A 507 -50.01 94.87 26.38
C ALA A 507 -48.75 94.24 25.65
N VAL A 508 -47.50 94.74 25.37
CA VAL A 508 -46.63 95.95 25.59
C VAL A 508 -45.62 96.13 24.37
N ILE A 509 -44.55 96.95 24.48
CA ILE A 509 -43.37 97.32 23.60
C ILE A 509 -42.35 96.14 23.41
N GLY A 510 -41.35 96.03 22.48
CA GLY A 510 -40.67 96.87 21.42
C GLY A 510 -39.14 97.02 21.69
N GLY A 511 -38.16 97.31 20.79
CA GLY A 511 -38.01 97.53 19.32
C GLY A 511 -36.54 97.92 18.89
N ASN A 512 -36.28 98.22 17.60
CA ASN A 512 -35.03 98.76 16.93
C ASN A 512 -33.72 97.92 16.77
N GLY A 513 -32.98 98.09 15.64
CA GLY A 513 -31.48 98.03 15.62
C GLY A 513 -30.73 97.42 14.40
N VAL A 514 -29.63 98.07 13.94
CA VAL A 514 -28.80 97.79 12.72
C VAL A 514 -27.40 97.17 13.10
N ALA A 515 -26.41 96.75 12.26
CA ALA A 515 -26.11 96.86 10.82
C ALA A 515 -24.93 95.93 10.32
N VAL A 516 -24.72 95.82 8.98
CA VAL A 516 -23.43 95.65 8.23
C VAL A 516 -22.70 94.27 8.16
N SER A 517 -21.89 94.10 7.09
CA SER A 517 -21.10 92.91 6.67
C SER A 517 -19.57 93.07 6.91
N PRO A 518 -18.63 92.55 6.08
CA PRO A 518 -18.03 91.19 6.09
C PRO A 518 -16.49 91.17 6.35
N ASN A 519 -15.87 89.99 6.59
CA ASN A 519 -14.62 89.52 5.91
C ASN A 519 -13.94 88.24 6.49
N HIS A 520 -12.97 87.74 5.71
CA HIS A 520 -11.84 86.82 6.02
C HIS A 520 -11.16 87.10 7.40
N VAL A 521 -10.43 86.18 8.05
CA VAL A 521 -9.16 85.52 7.61
C VAL A 521 -8.91 84.15 8.28
N ALA A 522 -8.13 83.32 7.57
CA ALA A 522 -7.70 81.93 7.79
C ALA A 522 -6.95 81.56 9.10
N LEU A 523 -6.78 80.23 9.29
CA LEU A 523 -5.59 79.46 9.76
C LEU A 523 -5.84 78.38 10.84
N MET A 524 -5.32 77.18 10.50
CA MET A 524 -4.75 76.12 11.36
C MET A 524 -5.62 75.16 12.22
N ALA A 525 -5.49 73.88 11.82
CA ALA A 525 -5.34 72.65 12.64
C ALA A 525 -6.47 72.20 13.59
N GLY A 526 -6.93 70.95 13.39
CA GLY A 526 -7.81 70.25 14.35
C GLY A 526 -8.48 69.00 13.77
N THR A 527 -8.03 67.82 14.22
CA THR A 527 -8.55 66.46 13.90
C THR A 527 -10.07 66.29 13.99
N PRO A 528 -10.71 65.47 13.11
CA PRO A 528 -12.14 65.19 13.18
C PRO A 528 -12.52 64.18 14.28
N VAL A 529 -13.67 64.41 14.92
CA VAL A 529 -14.33 63.54 15.93
C VAL A 529 -15.84 63.48 15.58
N PRO A 530 -16.53 62.33 15.69
CA PRO A 530 -17.88 62.15 15.13
C PRO A 530 -19.02 62.77 15.97
N PRO A 531 -20.20 63.03 15.37
CA PRO A 531 -21.34 63.66 16.04
C PRO A 531 -22.21 62.69 16.88
N PRO A 532 -22.96 63.21 17.89
CA PRO A 532 -23.87 62.43 18.73
C PRO A 532 -25.29 62.23 18.13
N PRO A 533 -26.10 61.29 18.65
CA PRO A 533 -27.43 60.94 18.11
C PRO A 533 -28.60 61.81 18.65
N PRO A 534 -29.76 61.84 17.95
CA PRO A 534 -30.96 62.59 18.34
C PRO A 534 -31.89 61.85 19.35
N PRO A 535 -32.82 62.58 20.03
CA PRO A 535 -33.66 62.06 21.13
C PRO A 535 -35.02 61.44 20.70
N PRO A 536 -35.71 60.70 21.60
CA PRO A 536 -36.99 60.02 21.32
C PRO A 536 -38.27 60.84 21.65
N PRO A 537 -39.43 60.52 21.04
CA PRO A 537 -40.74 61.11 21.34
C PRO A 537 -41.53 60.38 22.47
N PRO A 538 -42.51 61.03 23.13
CA PRO A 538 -43.24 60.50 24.30
C PRO A 538 -44.59 59.79 24.00
N PRO A 539 -45.16 59.01 24.97
CA PRO A 539 -46.44 58.27 24.84
C PRO A 539 -47.62 58.86 25.67
N LEU A 540 -48.87 58.39 25.44
CA LEU A 540 -50.09 58.51 26.30
C LEU A 540 -51.28 57.70 25.67
N PRO A 541 -52.50 57.66 26.24
CA PRO A 541 -53.07 56.81 27.33
C PRO A 541 -53.99 55.65 26.80
N MET A 542 -54.38 54.56 27.50
CA MET A 542 -54.71 54.21 28.91
C MET A 542 -56.20 54.34 29.32
N ASN A 543 -56.85 53.18 29.57
CA ASN A 543 -57.89 52.86 30.59
C ASN A 543 -58.47 51.45 30.30
N GLY A 544 -58.78 50.54 31.23
CA GLY A 544 -58.72 50.44 32.72
C GLY A 544 -59.55 49.18 33.12
N THR A 545 -59.58 48.53 34.30
CA THR A 545 -59.03 48.67 35.68
C THR A 545 -58.90 47.22 36.27
N LEU A 546 -58.84 46.79 37.55
CA LEU A 546 -59.12 47.29 38.92
C LEU A 546 -58.29 46.51 40.01
N SER A 547 -58.36 47.00 41.25
CA SER A 547 -58.28 46.38 42.62
C SER A 547 -58.15 44.84 42.86
N ASN A 548 -57.57 44.33 43.98
CA ASN A 548 -57.04 44.99 45.20
C ASN A 548 -56.09 44.10 46.10
N GLY A 549 -54.95 44.67 46.56
CA GLY A 549 -54.18 44.32 47.80
C GLY A 549 -53.47 42.95 48.00
N PRO A 550 -52.56 42.79 49.00
CA PRO A 550 -51.60 43.79 49.53
C PRO A 550 -50.16 43.27 49.91
N THR A 551 -49.24 44.23 50.13
CA THR A 551 -48.03 44.23 51.02
C THR A 551 -46.70 43.47 50.72
N SER A 552 -45.66 44.27 50.43
CA SER A 552 -44.34 44.36 51.13
C SER A 552 -43.07 43.56 50.73
N THR A 553 -42.02 44.36 50.42
CA THR A 553 -40.56 44.20 50.69
C THR A 553 -39.65 43.27 49.86
N ILE A 554 -38.37 43.71 49.79
CA ILE A 554 -37.22 43.29 48.95
C ILE A 554 -36.11 42.83 49.94
N PRO A 555 -35.34 41.72 49.73
CA PRO A 555 -34.14 41.78 48.88
C PRO A 555 -33.69 40.52 48.11
N ALA A 556 -32.69 40.74 47.26
CA ALA A 556 -32.14 39.89 46.22
C ALA A 556 -31.50 38.54 46.64
N ALA A 557 -31.51 37.58 45.69
CA ALA A 557 -30.60 36.43 45.61
C ALA A 557 -30.34 36.10 44.12
N ALA A 558 -29.25 35.38 43.82
CA ALA A 558 -28.83 35.02 42.46
C ALA A 558 -29.55 33.77 41.90
N PRO A 559 -29.64 33.59 40.56
CA PRO A 559 -30.19 32.37 39.96
C PRO A 559 -29.28 31.14 40.17
N PRO A 560 -29.86 29.92 40.27
CA PRO A 560 -29.10 28.68 40.48
C PRO A 560 -28.45 28.15 39.18
N PRO A 561 -27.45 27.25 39.28
CA PRO A 561 -26.87 26.57 38.12
C PRO A 561 -27.84 25.57 37.47
N PRO A 562 -27.69 25.27 36.17
CA PRO A 562 -28.56 24.34 35.44
C PRO A 562 -28.29 22.86 35.79
N PRO A 563 -29.29 21.96 35.61
CA PRO A 563 -29.15 20.54 35.89
C PRO A 563 -28.31 19.77 34.84
N PRO A 564 -27.72 18.61 35.20
CA PRO A 564 -26.95 17.78 34.29
C PRO A 564 -27.82 17.03 33.25
N PRO A 565 -27.26 16.67 32.07
CA PRO A 565 -27.97 15.94 31.03
C PRO A 565 -28.13 14.43 31.32
N PRO A 566 -29.12 13.75 30.70
CA PRO A 566 -29.36 12.31 30.88
C PRO A 566 -28.38 11.42 30.07
N PRO A 567 -28.21 10.14 30.47
CA PRO A 567 -27.27 9.20 29.83
C PRO A 567 -27.77 8.62 28.49
N PRO A 568 -26.87 8.13 27.60
CA PRO A 568 -27.22 7.52 26.33
C PRO A 568 -27.63 6.02 26.44
N PRO A 569 -28.36 5.48 25.45
CA PRO A 569 -28.80 4.07 25.41
C PRO A 569 -27.70 3.10 24.88
N PRO A 570 -27.81 1.78 25.16
CA PRO A 570 -26.83 0.78 24.76
C PRO A 570 -27.01 0.25 23.32
N PRO A 571 -25.93 -0.23 22.66
CA PRO A 571 -25.97 -0.81 21.31
C PRO A 571 -26.22 -2.34 21.29
N PRO A 572 -26.86 -2.89 20.24
CA PRO A 572 -26.96 -4.34 19.99
C PRO A 572 -25.72 -4.92 19.25
N PRO A 573 -25.51 -6.25 19.27
CA PRO A 573 -24.28 -6.89 18.78
C PRO A 573 -24.28 -7.26 17.28
N GLY A 574 -23.09 -7.34 16.67
CA GLY A 574 -22.85 -7.83 15.31
C GLY A 574 -21.37 -8.13 15.04
N MET A 575 -21.08 -9.07 14.12
CA MET A 575 -19.72 -9.57 13.79
C MET A 575 -19.09 -8.88 12.56
N PRO A 576 -17.76 -9.01 12.34
CA PRO A 576 -17.00 -8.08 11.48
C PRO A 576 -16.92 -8.45 9.99
N THR A 577 -16.50 -7.46 9.19
CA THR A 577 -16.10 -7.56 7.78
C THR A 577 -14.68 -7.02 7.59
N GLU A 578 -13.91 -7.58 6.65
CA GLU A 578 -12.56 -7.10 6.34
C GLU A 578 -12.53 -5.76 5.56
N THR A 579 -11.33 -5.18 5.45
CA THR A 579 -11.08 -3.78 5.09
C THR A 579 -10.18 -3.58 3.87
N SER A 580 -10.33 -2.44 3.18
CA SER A 580 -9.31 -1.86 2.29
C SER A 580 -8.87 -0.48 2.81
N ALA A 581 -7.57 -0.15 2.73
CA ALA A 581 -6.94 1.06 3.30
C ALA A 581 -7.11 2.33 2.41
N PRO A 582 -6.63 3.54 2.81
CA PRO A 582 -5.19 3.88 2.78
C PRO A 582 -4.67 4.77 3.95
N LEU A 583 -3.42 5.29 3.82
CA LEU A 583 -2.55 5.90 4.85
C LEU A 583 -2.60 7.45 4.97
N PRO A 584 -2.08 8.02 6.08
CA PRO A 584 -1.45 9.36 6.11
C PRO A 584 -0.06 9.45 6.83
N PRO A 585 0.70 10.58 6.73
CA PRO A 585 2.14 10.68 7.09
C PRO A 585 2.51 11.27 8.50
N PRO A 586 3.82 11.37 8.89
CA PRO A 586 4.36 11.74 10.23
C PRO A 586 4.87 13.22 10.31
N PRO A 587 5.68 13.74 11.29
CA PRO A 587 6.36 13.20 12.51
C PRO A 587 6.00 14.04 13.81
N PRO A 588 6.84 14.74 14.64
CA PRO A 588 8.27 14.60 15.08
C PRO A 588 8.63 14.39 16.62
N PRO A 589 9.01 15.37 17.51
CA PRO A 589 10.30 15.27 18.22
C PRO A 589 10.44 15.49 19.76
N VAL A 590 11.30 14.67 20.41
CA VAL A 590 12.40 15.01 21.37
C VAL A 590 12.11 15.41 22.86
N ALA A 591 13.07 15.09 23.75
CA ALA A 591 13.12 15.26 25.24
C ALA A 591 14.38 16.10 25.65
N PRO A 592 15.05 16.07 26.85
CA PRO A 592 14.93 15.29 28.12
C PRO A 592 14.81 16.23 29.38
N PRO A 593 15.27 15.96 30.65
CA PRO A 593 16.61 15.48 31.09
C PRO A 593 16.64 14.37 32.21
N LEU A 594 17.87 14.03 32.63
CA LEU A 594 18.34 13.14 33.74
C LEU A 594 19.48 13.91 34.49
N PRO A 595 20.10 13.49 35.64
CA PRO A 595 20.46 12.11 36.04
C PRO A 595 20.43 11.75 37.56
N GLY A 596 20.79 10.51 37.90
CA GLY A 596 21.11 10.03 39.26
C GLY A 596 21.50 8.55 39.27
N CYS A 597 22.44 8.12 40.12
CA CYS A 597 23.02 6.76 40.08
C CYS A 597 23.13 6.14 41.49
N GLY A 598 22.85 4.83 41.63
CA GLY A 598 23.08 4.08 42.88
C GLY A 598 22.25 2.80 43.04
N THR A 599 22.91 1.68 43.36
CA THR A 599 22.33 0.33 43.68
C THR A 599 23.38 -0.50 44.44
N PRO A 600 23.05 -1.61 45.11
CA PRO A 600 21.76 -2.03 45.71
C PRO A 600 21.89 -2.50 47.18
N THR A 601 20.78 -2.66 47.91
CA THR A 601 20.67 -3.63 49.02
C THR A 601 19.20 -3.99 49.30
N VAL A 602 18.95 -5.10 50.01
CA VAL A 602 17.60 -5.72 50.16
C VAL A 602 17.22 -5.86 51.63
N ILE A 603 16.05 -5.35 52.02
CA ILE A 603 15.25 -5.76 53.19
C ILE A 603 13.77 -5.73 52.77
N MET A 604 12.92 -6.57 53.36
CA MET A 604 11.51 -6.76 52.96
C MET A 604 10.56 -6.77 54.18
N ASN A 605 9.29 -6.40 53.94
CA ASN A 605 8.08 -6.59 54.77
C ASN A 605 7.76 -5.67 55.97
N SER A 606 6.71 -4.86 55.75
CA SER A 606 5.44 -4.82 56.51
C SER A 606 5.33 -4.19 57.91
N GLY A 607 4.44 -3.18 58.03
CA GLY A 607 3.91 -2.71 59.32
C GLY A 607 3.09 -1.40 59.30
N LEU A 608 1.76 -1.53 59.14
CA LEU A 608 0.66 -0.63 59.60
C LEU A 608 0.88 0.91 59.69
N ALA A 609 0.11 1.66 58.88
CA ALA A 609 -0.53 2.93 59.28
C ALA A 609 -1.74 3.22 58.36
N GLU A 610 -2.87 3.68 58.91
CA GLU A 610 -4.06 4.08 58.15
C GLU A 610 -4.04 5.58 57.81
N GLY A 611 -4.57 5.97 56.65
CA GLY A 611 -4.71 7.37 56.23
C GLY A 611 -5.49 7.54 54.92
N PRO A 612 -6.55 8.37 54.86
CA PRO A 612 -7.46 8.41 53.72
C PRO A 612 -6.98 9.34 52.58
N ILE A 613 -5.88 8.99 51.90
CA ILE A 613 -5.47 9.64 50.64
C ILE A 613 -5.20 8.57 49.57
N LYS A 614 -6.25 8.17 48.83
CA LYS A 614 -6.09 7.41 47.58
C LYS A 614 -5.74 8.36 46.44
N LEU A 615 -4.45 8.65 46.27
CA LEU A 615 -3.93 9.29 45.06
C LEU A 615 -2.52 8.77 44.74
N PHE A 616 -2.28 8.51 43.45
CA PHE A 616 -1.02 8.03 42.87
C PHE A 616 -0.55 6.61 43.28
N SER A 617 -0.92 5.59 42.50
CA SER A 617 -0.25 4.28 42.54
C SER A 617 -0.29 3.57 41.18
N VAL A 618 0.44 4.12 40.19
CA VAL A 618 0.79 3.39 38.96
C VAL A 618 1.99 2.50 39.31
N LYS A 619 1.81 1.18 39.30
CA LYS A 619 2.91 0.23 39.55
C LYS A 619 3.90 0.27 38.39
N ILE A 620 5.19 0.47 38.69
CA ILE A 620 6.25 0.33 37.69
C ILE A 620 6.39 -1.16 37.36
N LYS A 621 5.92 -1.59 36.18
CA LYS A 621 6.07 -2.97 35.71
C LYS A 621 7.54 -3.32 35.48
N LYS A 622 7.87 -4.61 35.65
CA LYS A 622 9.24 -5.13 35.45
C LYS A 622 9.49 -5.42 33.96
N PRO A 623 10.70 -5.19 33.43
CA PRO A 623 11.04 -5.64 32.07
C PRO A 623 10.94 -7.17 31.95
N ILE A 624 10.27 -7.63 30.90
CA ILE A 624 10.22 -9.05 30.51
C ILE A 624 11.60 -9.46 30.00
N LYS A 625 12.03 -10.68 30.33
CA LYS A 625 13.27 -11.28 29.80
C LYS A 625 12.94 -12.17 28.61
N THR A 626 13.39 -11.80 27.43
CA THR A 626 13.32 -12.65 26.24
C THR A 626 14.49 -13.63 26.18
N LYS A 627 14.28 -14.76 25.51
CA LYS A 627 15.26 -15.83 25.26
C LYS A 627 16.21 -15.48 24.10
N PHE A 628 15.69 -14.82 23.08
CA PHE A 628 16.41 -14.31 21.92
C PHE A 628 16.40 -12.77 21.86
N ARG A 629 17.30 -12.21 21.04
CA ARG A 629 17.31 -10.77 20.75
C ARG A 629 16.24 -10.42 19.72
N MET A 630 15.15 -9.83 20.20
CA MET A 630 14.01 -9.40 19.40
C MET A 630 14.26 -8.07 18.65
N PRO A 631 13.52 -7.80 17.56
CA PRO A 631 13.50 -6.50 16.90
C PRO A 631 12.93 -5.42 17.84
N VAL A 632 13.41 -4.18 17.72
CA VAL A 632 12.87 -3.06 18.50
C VAL A 632 11.61 -2.55 17.82
N PHE A 633 10.46 -2.67 18.50
CA PHE A 633 9.22 -2.04 18.07
C PHE A 633 9.26 -0.54 18.43
N ASN A 634 9.34 0.33 17.41
CA ASN A 634 9.50 1.77 17.57
C ASN A 634 8.17 2.50 17.93
N TRP A 635 7.43 1.98 18.91
CA TRP A 635 6.24 2.65 19.44
C TRP A 635 6.59 3.92 20.24
N VAL A 636 5.68 4.89 20.25
CA VAL A 636 5.80 6.10 21.07
C VAL A 636 5.12 5.85 22.42
N ALA A 637 5.88 5.30 23.37
CA ALA A 637 5.36 4.96 24.69
C ALA A 637 4.89 6.19 25.48
N LEU A 638 3.68 6.12 26.06
CA LEU A 638 3.19 7.09 27.03
C LEU A 638 4.04 7.04 28.31
N LYS A 639 4.40 8.20 28.87
CA LYS A 639 5.05 8.25 30.19
C LYS A 639 4.02 7.81 31.25
N PRO A 640 4.40 7.16 32.36
CA PRO A 640 3.46 6.70 33.38
C PRO A 640 2.47 7.77 33.88
N ASN A 641 2.94 9.01 34.00
CA ASN A 641 2.13 10.17 34.41
C ASN A 641 1.01 10.55 33.40
N GLN A 642 1.06 10.04 32.17
CA GLN A 642 0.09 10.26 31.10
C GLN A 642 -0.90 9.09 30.93
N ILE A 643 -0.70 7.98 31.63
CA ILE A 643 -1.55 6.77 31.51
C ILE A 643 -2.85 6.91 32.32
N ASN A 644 -2.79 7.55 33.49
CA ASN A 644 -3.92 7.66 34.41
C ASN A 644 -5.09 8.45 33.78
N GLY A 645 -6.26 7.82 33.64
CA GLY A 645 -7.42 8.38 32.93
C GLY A 645 -7.48 8.08 31.43
N THR A 646 -6.56 7.25 30.92
CA THR A 646 -6.64 6.66 29.56
C THR A 646 -7.04 5.19 29.63
N VAL A 647 -7.45 4.60 28.49
CA VAL A 647 -7.78 3.16 28.39
C VAL A 647 -6.62 2.24 28.83
N PHE A 648 -5.37 2.70 28.71
CA PHE A 648 -4.19 1.96 29.17
C PHE A 648 -4.06 1.87 30.71
N ASN A 649 -4.98 2.48 31.46
CA ASN A 649 -5.14 2.30 32.90
C ASN A 649 -6.09 1.14 33.27
N GLU A 650 -6.80 0.58 32.28
CA GLU A 650 -7.79 -0.49 32.43
C GLU A 650 -7.37 -1.80 31.71
N ILE A 651 -6.39 -1.73 30.82
CA ILE A 651 -5.80 -2.87 30.12
C ILE A 651 -4.64 -3.45 30.96
N ASP A 652 -4.57 -4.78 31.06
CA ASP A 652 -3.49 -5.51 31.72
C ASP A 652 -2.91 -6.58 30.79
N ASP A 653 -1.63 -6.42 30.42
CA ASP A 653 -0.89 -7.31 29.52
C ASP A 653 -0.40 -8.60 30.20
N GLU A 654 -0.35 -8.65 31.54
CA GLU A 654 0.17 -9.81 32.29
C GLU A 654 -0.63 -11.10 32.01
N ARG A 655 -1.96 -11.01 31.82
CA ARG A 655 -2.79 -12.18 31.45
C ARG A 655 -2.57 -12.64 30.01
N ILE A 656 -2.46 -11.70 29.09
CA ILE A 656 -2.27 -12.00 27.66
C ILE A 656 -0.89 -12.66 27.42
N LEU A 657 0.09 -12.35 28.27
CA LEU A 657 1.40 -13.01 28.29
C LEU A 657 1.37 -14.45 28.83
N GLU A 658 0.34 -14.84 29.59
CA GLU A 658 0.11 -16.24 30.00
C GLU A 658 -0.62 -17.05 28.91
N ASP A 659 -1.50 -16.41 28.13
CA ASP A 659 -2.24 -17.02 27.03
C ASP A 659 -1.44 -17.17 25.71
N LEU A 660 -0.35 -16.42 25.52
CA LEU A 660 0.43 -16.40 24.27
C LEU A 660 1.59 -17.40 24.24
N ASN A 661 1.78 -18.07 23.08
CA ASN A 661 2.94 -18.92 22.81
C ASN A 661 4.21 -18.07 22.53
N VAL A 662 4.81 -17.53 23.60
CA VAL A 662 5.98 -16.64 23.50
C VAL A 662 7.22 -17.34 22.94
N ASP A 663 7.41 -18.65 23.14
CA ASP A 663 8.55 -19.39 22.59
C ASP A 663 8.52 -19.47 21.05
N GLU A 664 7.33 -19.68 20.46
CA GLU A 664 7.14 -19.67 18.99
C GLU A 664 7.29 -18.25 18.43
N PHE A 665 6.69 -17.25 19.08
CA PHE A 665 6.83 -15.85 18.67
C PHE A 665 8.30 -15.38 18.71
N GLU A 666 9.06 -15.75 19.74
CA GLU A 666 10.49 -15.45 19.81
C GLU A 666 11.30 -16.18 18.73
N GLU A 667 11.02 -17.46 18.46
CA GLU A 667 11.69 -18.23 17.41
C GLU A 667 11.41 -17.68 16.00
N MET A 668 10.19 -17.21 15.74
CA MET A 668 9.79 -16.59 14.46
C MET A 668 10.42 -15.21 14.23
N PHE A 669 10.42 -14.35 15.25
CA PHE A 669 10.79 -12.93 15.07
C PHE A 669 12.22 -12.57 15.49
N LYS A 670 13.01 -13.51 16.03
CA LYS A 670 14.41 -13.28 16.44
C LYS A 670 15.27 -12.62 15.35
N THR A 671 16.08 -11.64 15.75
CA THR A 671 17.01 -10.98 14.81
C THR A 671 18.14 -11.91 14.36
N LYS A 672 18.64 -11.74 13.12
CA LYS A 672 19.78 -12.52 12.60
C LYS A 672 21.11 -12.29 13.36
N ALA A 673 21.14 -11.35 14.30
CA ALA A 673 22.31 -10.98 15.10
C ALA A 673 22.20 -11.50 16.56
N GLN A 674 21.98 -12.81 16.72
CA GLN A 674 22.13 -13.48 18.02
C GLN A 674 23.61 -13.57 18.38
N GLY A 675 24.08 -12.59 19.17
CA GLY A 675 25.43 -12.64 19.75
C GLY A 675 25.52 -13.73 20.83
N PRO A 676 26.72 -14.26 21.13
CA PRO A 676 26.89 -15.17 22.26
C PRO A 676 26.44 -14.54 23.59
N PRO A 677 25.94 -15.33 24.55
CA PRO A 677 25.62 -14.82 25.88
C PRO A 677 26.88 -14.24 26.54
N ILE A 678 26.77 -13.01 27.05
CA ILE A 678 27.91 -12.27 27.60
C ILE A 678 28.09 -12.69 29.07
N ASP A 679 29.09 -13.55 29.30
CA ASP A 679 29.70 -13.70 30.62
C ASP A 679 30.65 -12.51 30.90
N LEU A 680 30.71 -12.03 32.14
CA LEU A 680 31.39 -10.80 32.53
C LEU A 680 32.86 -11.02 32.94
N THR A 681 33.66 -11.67 32.10
CA THR A 681 35.13 -11.69 32.27
C THR A 681 35.94 -11.57 30.96
N ALA A 682 37.15 -11.03 31.10
CA ALA A 682 38.30 -11.17 30.19
C ALA A 682 38.14 -10.78 28.69
N SER A 683 38.33 -9.49 28.42
CA SER A 683 39.13 -8.92 27.32
C SER A 683 39.53 -9.80 26.11
N LYS A 684 39.22 -9.33 24.90
CA LYS A 684 40.07 -9.55 23.72
C LYS A 684 40.00 -8.36 22.74
N GLN A 685 41.17 -7.99 22.21
CA GLN A 685 41.34 -6.84 21.33
C GLN A 685 40.78 -7.10 19.93
N LYS A 686 40.23 -6.07 19.28
CA LYS A 686 40.29 -5.93 17.82
C LYS A 686 41.05 -4.65 17.49
N VAL A 687 42.01 -4.77 16.57
CA VAL A 687 42.78 -3.64 16.06
C VAL A 687 41.90 -2.83 15.12
N ILE A 688 41.62 -1.59 15.49
CA ILE A 688 41.15 -0.54 14.58
C ILE A 688 42.24 0.54 14.60
N GLN A 689 42.63 1.03 13.43
CA GLN A 689 43.67 2.05 13.32
C GLN A 689 43.22 3.34 14.04
N LYS A 690 44.03 3.81 14.98
CA LYS A 690 43.81 5.12 15.61
C LYS A 690 44.10 6.23 14.59
N GLY A 691 43.05 6.85 14.09
CA GLY A 691 43.11 8.29 13.82
C GLY A 691 43.38 9.06 15.12
N PRO A 692 43.83 10.32 15.05
CA PRO A 692 44.03 11.14 16.24
C PRO A 692 42.71 11.28 17.03
N ASN A 693 42.81 11.31 18.36
CA ASN A 693 41.65 11.53 19.24
C ASN A 693 41.11 12.96 19.03
N LYS A 694 40.15 13.12 18.11
CA LYS A 694 39.38 14.36 17.97
C LYS A 694 38.48 14.57 19.20
N VAL A 695 38.54 15.75 19.78
CA VAL A 695 37.73 16.22 20.90
C VAL A 695 36.35 16.61 20.37
N ALA A 696 35.31 16.02 20.96
CA ALA A 696 33.92 16.39 20.71
C ALA A 696 33.44 17.42 21.75
N LEU A 697 32.75 18.48 21.30
CA LEU A 697 32.13 19.48 22.18
C LEU A 697 30.59 19.45 22.10
N LEU A 698 30.04 19.15 20.92
CA LEU A 698 28.61 18.86 20.70
C LEU A 698 28.18 17.50 21.27
N ASP A 699 26.89 17.36 21.61
CA ASP A 699 26.29 16.04 21.90
C ASP A 699 26.43 15.09 20.70
N SER A 700 26.64 13.81 20.97
CA SER A 700 26.89 12.79 19.94
C SER A 700 25.75 12.67 18.92
N ASN A 701 24.49 12.82 19.33
CA ASN A 701 23.34 12.77 18.42
C ASN A 701 23.24 14.06 17.60
N ARG A 702 23.52 15.22 18.22
CA ARG A 702 23.50 16.52 17.53
C ARG A 702 24.63 16.64 16.51
N ALA A 703 25.84 16.20 16.85
CA ALA A 703 26.96 16.07 15.92
C ALA A 703 26.63 15.11 14.78
N LYS A 704 26.12 13.90 15.07
CA LYS A 704 25.72 12.92 14.04
C LYS A 704 24.66 13.46 13.08
N ASN A 705 23.63 14.14 13.59
CA ASN A 705 22.56 14.69 12.77
C ASN A 705 23.05 15.88 11.92
N LEU A 706 23.98 16.68 12.44
CA LEU A 706 24.67 17.73 11.70
C LEU A 706 25.55 17.14 10.59
N ALA A 707 26.34 16.09 10.87
CA ALA A 707 27.18 15.39 9.90
C ALA A 707 26.37 14.82 8.72
N ILE A 708 25.20 14.24 9.00
CA ILE A 708 24.26 13.76 7.96
C ILE A 708 23.76 14.94 7.11
N THR A 709 23.43 16.06 7.74
CA THR A 709 22.94 17.27 7.05
C THR A 709 24.04 17.87 6.15
N LEU A 710 25.25 18.08 6.67
CA LEU A 710 26.39 18.58 5.91
C LEU A 710 26.79 17.64 4.76
N ARG A 711 26.73 16.32 4.96
CA ARG A 711 26.93 15.34 3.89
C ARG A 711 25.88 15.46 2.78
N LYS A 712 24.61 15.77 3.09
CA LYS A 712 23.57 16.01 2.08
C LYS A 712 23.81 17.32 1.31
N VAL A 713 24.39 18.35 1.95
CA VAL A 713 24.74 19.63 1.31
C VAL A 713 25.93 19.48 0.34
N GLY A 714 26.93 18.66 0.69
CA GLY A 714 28.10 18.40 -0.18
C GLY A 714 29.05 19.60 -0.39
N LYS A 715 28.92 20.66 0.41
CA LYS A 715 29.77 21.86 0.40
C LYS A 715 30.72 21.87 1.60
N THR A 716 31.83 22.58 1.49
CA THR A 716 32.72 22.83 2.63
C THR A 716 32.07 23.74 3.69
N PRO A 717 32.40 23.61 4.99
CA PRO A 717 32.00 24.55 6.03
C PRO A 717 32.23 26.02 5.65
N GLU A 718 33.37 26.29 5.02
CA GLU A 718 33.83 27.61 4.62
C GLU A 718 32.97 28.19 3.47
N GLU A 719 32.57 27.37 2.48
CA GLU A 719 31.59 27.75 1.45
C GLU A 719 30.21 28.03 2.05
N ILE A 720 29.73 27.18 2.96
CA ILE A 720 28.40 27.34 3.58
C ILE A 720 28.34 28.65 4.36
N CYS A 721 29.35 28.94 5.19
CA CYS A 721 29.43 30.19 5.94
C CYS A 721 29.48 31.42 5.02
N LYS A 722 30.25 31.35 3.93
CA LYS A 722 30.35 32.42 2.92
C LYS A 722 29.03 32.63 2.18
N ALA A 723 28.32 31.56 1.79
CA ALA A 723 27.03 31.64 1.12
C ALA A 723 25.99 32.35 2.01
N ILE A 724 25.95 32.03 3.30
CA ILE A 724 25.06 32.68 4.28
C ILE A 724 25.42 34.15 4.48
N GLN A 725 26.71 34.49 4.51
CA GLN A 725 27.16 35.87 4.66
C GLN A 725 26.87 36.75 3.42
N LEU A 726 26.69 36.14 2.24
CA LEU A 726 26.39 36.81 0.97
C LEU A 726 24.92 36.71 0.52
N PHE A 727 24.10 35.87 1.19
CA PHE A 727 22.73 35.48 0.79
C PHE A 727 22.68 34.69 -0.54
N ASP A 728 23.68 33.84 -0.80
CA ASP A 728 23.77 33.05 -2.04
C ASP A 728 22.98 31.74 -1.97
N LEU A 729 21.73 31.81 -2.46
CA LEU A 729 20.83 30.66 -2.63
C LEU A 729 21.21 29.71 -3.78
N ARG A 730 22.17 30.06 -4.65
CA ARG A 730 22.69 29.12 -5.69
C ARG A 730 23.70 28.16 -5.09
N THR A 731 24.54 28.63 -4.16
CA THR A 731 25.49 27.78 -3.43
C THR A 731 24.81 27.02 -2.28
N LEU A 732 23.77 27.60 -1.65
CA LEU A 732 23.03 26.99 -0.55
C LEU A 732 21.49 27.09 -0.78
N PRO A 733 20.88 26.10 -1.46
CA PRO A 733 19.43 26.07 -1.73
C PRO A 733 18.56 26.05 -0.46
N VAL A 734 17.30 26.47 -0.60
CA VAL A 734 16.42 26.78 0.54
C VAL A 734 16.14 25.59 1.47
N ASP A 735 15.91 24.38 0.95
CA ASP A 735 15.81 23.13 1.74
C ASP A 735 16.95 22.98 2.75
N PHE A 736 18.17 23.34 2.34
CA PHE A 736 19.36 23.23 3.16
C PHE A 736 19.49 24.39 4.14
N VAL A 737 19.02 25.59 3.79
CA VAL A 737 18.87 26.70 4.73
C VAL A 737 17.91 26.29 5.86
N GLU A 738 16.73 25.75 5.53
CA GLU A 738 15.74 25.31 6.53
C GLU A 738 16.23 24.12 7.38
N CYS A 739 16.99 23.19 6.79
CA CYS A 739 17.65 22.14 7.56
C CYS A 739 18.69 22.73 8.53
N LEU A 740 19.56 23.62 8.07
CA LEU A 740 20.59 24.26 8.89
C LEU A 740 20.03 25.20 9.96
N MET A 741 18.84 25.80 9.76
CA MET A 741 18.15 26.58 10.80
C MET A 741 17.86 25.76 12.07
N ARG A 742 17.74 24.43 11.97
CA ARG A 742 17.57 23.50 13.11
C ARG A 742 18.88 23.24 13.86
N PHE A 743 20.02 23.50 13.22
CA PHE A 743 21.37 23.35 13.78
C PHE A 743 22.01 24.65 14.24
N GLN A 744 21.24 25.74 14.35
CA GLN A 744 21.74 27.00 14.91
C GLN A 744 22.39 26.78 16.28
N PRO A 745 23.56 27.40 16.55
CA PRO A 745 24.27 27.20 17.81
C PRO A 745 23.45 27.75 18.97
N THR A 746 23.21 26.93 20.00
CA THR A 746 22.58 27.41 21.24
C THR A 746 23.56 28.28 22.03
N GLU A 747 23.06 29.15 22.91
CA GLU A 747 23.94 29.99 23.73
C GLU A 747 24.97 29.19 24.54
N ASN A 748 24.61 27.98 24.98
CA ASN A 748 25.49 27.13 25.78
C ASN A 748 26.61 26.52 24.92
N GLU A 749 26.30 26.11 23.70
CA GLU A 749 27.32 25.68 22.72
C GLU A 749 28.24 26.84 22.35
N ILE A 750 27.69 28.05 22.14
CA ILE A 750 28.50 29.27 21.89
C ILE A 750 29.44 29.56 23.06
N LYS A 751 28.99 29.38 24.32
CA LYS A 751 29.83 29.55 25.52
C LYS A 751 30.97 28.51 25.56
N VAL A 752 30.67 27.23 25.30
CA VAL A 752 31.67 26.14 25.26
C VAL A 752 32.69 26.33 24.14
N LEU A 753 32.23 26.63 22.91
CA LEU A 753 33.08 26.87 21.74
C LEU A 753 34.02 28.07 21.97
N ARG A 754 33.49 29.20 22.45
CA ARG A 754 34.30 30.40 22.77
C ARG A 754 35.31 30.13 23.90
N GLN A 755 34.97 29.30 24.89
CA GLN A 755 35.90 28.93 25.94
C GLN A 755 37.05 28.05 25.41
N PHE A 756 36.76 27.09 24.52
CA PHE A 756 37.77 26.26 23.86
C PHE A 756 38.73 27.11 22.99
N GLU A 757 38.19 28.07 22.23
CA GLU A 757 38.99 29.03 21.46
C GLU A 757 39.85 29.94 22.36
N LYS A 758 39.28 30.47 23.45
CA LYS A 758 39.98 31.28 24.44
C LYS A 758 41.14 30.54 25.12
N GLU A 759 41.01 29.23 25.31
CA GLU A 759 42.05 28.35 25.85
C GLU A 759 43.17 28.02 24.85
N ARG A 760 43.11 28.53 23.60
CA ARG A 760 44.11 28.33 22.53
C ARG A 760 44.41 26.85 22.24
N LYS A 761 43.42 25.97 22.41
CA LYS A 761 43.53 24.57 22.03
C LYS A 761 43.55 24.42 20.50
N PRO A 762 44.29 23.46 19.92
CA PRO A 762 44.38 23.30 18.47
C PRO A 762 43.00 23.07 17.84
N LEU A 763 42.63 23.83 16.82
CA LEU A 763 41.32 23.69 16.15
C LEU A 763 41.27 22.40 15.32
N GLU A 764 42.44 21.90 14.91
CA GLU A 764 42.68 20.63 14.24
C GLU A 764 42.37 19.43 15.16
N SER A 765 42.30 19.66 16.47
CA SER A 765 41.94 18.64 17.46
C SER A 765 40.43 18.47 17.64
N LEU A 766 39.58 19.30 17.02
CA LEU A 766 38.12 19.18 17.10
C LEU A 766 37.54 18.16 16.10
N THR A 767 36.30 17.71 16.35
CA THR A 767 35.49 17.06 15.30
C THR A 767 35.23 18.03 14.15
N ASP A 768 34.95 17.51 12.96
CA ASP A 768 34.68 18.37 11.78
C ASP A 768 33.32 19.08 11.92
N GLU A 769 32.41 18.48 12.67
CA GLU A 769 31.13 19.01 13.12
C GLU A 769 31.29 20.17 14.11
N ASP A 770 32.17 20.04 15.11
CA ASP A 770 32.52 21.13 16.04
C ASP A 770 33.26 22.26 15.32
N ARG A 771 34.15 21.92 14.36
CA ARG A 771 34.84 22.92 13.52
C ARG A 771 33.85 23.71 12.67
N PHE A 772 32.85 23.05 12.07
CA PHE A 772 31.74 23.72 11.40
C PHE A 772 30.98 24.62 12.39
N MET A 773 30.58 24.10 13.55
CA MET A 773 29.77 24.86 14.53
C MET A 773 30.53 26.10 15.04
N MET A 774 31.84 26.00 15.22
CA MET A 774 32.71 27.14 15.54
C MET A 774 32.63 28.24 14.48
N GLN A 775 32.78 27.90 13.19
CA GLN A 775 32.67 28.86 12.08
C GLN A 775 31.25 29.43 11.95
N PHE A 776 30.23 28.57 11.99
CA PHE A 776 28.82 28.91 11.91
C PHE A 776 28.41 29.90 13.02
N SER A 777 28.92 29.70 14.25
CA SER A 777 28.67 30.61 15.39
C SER A 777 29.34 32.00 15.29
N LYS A 778 30.28 32.18 14.35
CA LYS A 778 30.94 33.46 14.07
C LYS A 778 30.22 34.29 13.00
N ILE A 779 29.20 33.73 12.34
CA ILE A 779 28.37 34.47 11.38
C ILE A 779 27.53 35.50 12.14
N GLU A 780 27.86 36.77 11.96
CA GLU A 780 27.16 37.87 12.62
C GLU A 780 25.67 37.88 12.20
N ARG A 781 24.76 37.91 13.19
CA ARG A 781 23.29 37.92 13.00
C ARG A 781 22.77 36.73 12.18
N LEU A 782 23.39 35.56 12.37
CA LEU A 782 23.04 34.27 11.75
C LEU A 782 21.53 34.01 11.64
N MET A 783 20.79 34.08 12.75
CA MET A 783 19.34 33.79 12.78
C MET A 783 18.57 34.67 11.80
N GLN A 784 18.88 35.97 11.74
CA GLN A 784 18.23 36.89 10.82
C GLN A 784 18.63 36.60 9.38
N LYS A 785 19.92 36.34 9.11
CA LYS A 785 20.41 36.00 7.75
C LYS A 785 19.79 34.72 7.21
N MET A 786 19.74 33.65 8.01
CA MET A 786 19.06 32.39 7.64
C MET A 786 17.56 32.58 7.41
N THR A 787 16.88 33.32 8.29
CA THR A 787 15.44 33.61 8.13
C THR A 787 15.15 34.40 6.84
N ILE A 788 16.02 35.35 6.48
CA ILE A 788 15.91 36.12 5.24
C ILE A 788 16.22 35.25 4.01
N MET A 789 17.22 34.37 4.06
CA MET A 789 17.49 33.44 2.96
C MET A 789 16.31 32.50 2.70
N ALA A 790 15.71 31.92 3.75
CA ALA A 790 14.52 31.08 3.61
C ALA A 790 13.34 31.86 3.03
N PHE A 791 13.08 33.08 3.54
CA PHE A 791 12.06 33.98 3.00
C PHE A 791 12.29 34.32 1.52
N ILE A 792 13.51 34.66 1.12
CA ILE A 792 13.84 35.01 -0.28
C ILE A 792 13.65 33.82 -1.21
N GLY A 793 14.04 32.61 -0.79
CA GLY A 793 13.81 31.37 -1.55
C GLY A 793 12.32 31.09 -1.75
N ASN A 794 11.56 31.06 -0.66
CA ASN A 794 10.16 30.63 -0.68
C ASN A 794 9.19 31.72 -1.18
N PHE A 795 9.63 32.98 -1.34
CA PHE A 795 8.74 34.11 -1.67
C PHE A 795 7.96 33.91 -2.98
N ALA A 796 8.62 33.46 -4.05
CA ALA A 796 8.00 33.35 -5.37
C ALA A 796 6.86 32.31 -5.37
N GLU A 797 7.14 31.12 -4.85
CA GLU A 797 6.18 30.03 -4.67
C GLU A 797 5.04 30.42 -3.72
N SER A 798 5.36 31.08 -2.60
CA SER A 798 4.35 31.57 -1.65
C SER A 798 3.37 32.55 -2.31
N VAL A 799 3.87 33.49 -3.11
CA VAL A 799 3.00 34.40 -3.89
C VAL A 799 2.17 33.63 -4.92
N GLN A 800 2.76 32.65 -5.61
CA GLN A 800 2.08 31.82 -6.60
C GLN A 800 0.98 30.94 -5.99
N MET A 801 1.16 30.43 -4.76
CA MET A 801 0.17 29.61 -4.05
C MET A 801 -0.95 30.45 -3.42
N LEU A 802 -0.64 31.63 -2.88
CA LEU A 802 -1.62 32.48 -2.16
C LEU A 802 -2.50 33.29 -3.13
N THR A 803 -1.96 33.75 -4.26
CA THR A 803 -2.71 34.56 -5.25
C THR A 803 -4.00 33.91 -5.75
N PRO A 804 -4.01 32.66 -6.28
CA PRO A 804 -5.23 32.03 -6.80
C PRO A 804 -6.26 31.74 -5.70
N GLN A 805 -5.83 31.50 -4.45
CA GLN A 805 -6.75 31.31 -3.32
C GLN A 805 -7.50 32.60 -2.99
N LEU A 806 -6.79 33.74 -2.92
CA LEU A 806 -7.39 35.06 -2.76
C LEU A 806 -8.32 35.40 -3.93
N HIS A 807 -7.87 35.14 -5.17
CA HIS A 807 -8.63 35.41 -6.38
C HIS A 807 -9.93 34.59 -6.47
N ALA A 808 -9.89 33.31 -6.09
CA ALA A 808 -11.09 32.48 -5.97
C ALA A 808 -12.08 33.04 -4.93
N VAL A 809 -11.62 33.46 -3.75
CA VAL A 809 -12.47 34.05 -2.71
C VAL A 809 -13.08 35.39 -3.15
N ILE A 810 -12.32 36.25 -3.83
CA ILE A 810 -12.84 37.50 -4.41
C ILE A 810 -13.95 37.19 -5.42
N ALA A 811 -13.66 36.37 -6.44
CA ALA A 811 -14.60 36.07 -7.52
C ALA A 811 -15.87 35.37 -7.00
N ALA A 812 -15.74 34.40 -6.09
CA ALA A 812 -16.90 33.75 -5.49
C ALA A 812 -17.75 34.73 -4.66
N SER A 813 -17.12 35.63 -3.89
CA SER A 813 -17.84 36.61 -3.07
C SER A 813 -18.58 37.65 -3.92
N VAL A 814 -17.90 38.22 -4.92
CA VAL A 814 -18.44 39.30 -5.75
C VAL A 814 -19.48 38.77 -6.75
N SER A 815 -19.26 37.62 -7.40
CA SER A 815 -20.26 37.01 -8.29
C SER A 815 -21.54 36.60 -7.55
N ILE A 816 -21.45 35.92 -6.39
CA ILE A 816 -22.62 35.56 -5.56
C ILE A 816 -23.37 36.82 -5.06
N LYS A 817 -22.64 37.84 -4.57
CA LYS A 817 -23.26 39.10 -4.09
C LYS A 817 -23.92 39.90 -5.22
N SER A 818 -23.36 39.87 -6.43
CA SER A 818 -23.84 40.68 -7.56
C SER A 818 -24.97 40.01 -8.36
N SER A 819 -24.99 38.68 -8.49
CA SER A 819 -25.98 37.93 -9.28
C SER A 819 -27.42 38.34 -8.95
N GLN A 820 -28.14 38.76 -10.00
CA GLN A 820 -29.57 39.11 -9.90
C GLN A 820 -30.45 37.89 -10.13
N LYS A 821 -29.98 36.92 -10.92
CA LYS A 821 -30.69 35.64 -11.13
C LYS A 821 -30.78 34.85 -9.83
N LEU A 822 -29.69 34.77 -9.04
CA LEU A 822 -29.68 34.13 -7.72
C LEU A 822 -30.69 34.78 -6.77
N LYS A 823 -30.73 36.11 -6.70
CA LYS A 823 -31.71 36.85 -5.87
C LYS A 823 -33.15 36.52 -6.24
N LYS A 824 -33.45 36.39 -7.53
CA LYS A 824 -34.80 36.00 -7.99
C LYS A 824 -35.16 34.54 -7.67
N ILE A 825 -34.19 33.62 -7.71
CA ILE A 825 -34.38 32.24 -7.24
C ILE A 825 -34.73 32.22 -5.74
N LEU A 826 -34.01 33.00 -4.93
CA LEU A 826 -34.26 33.10 -3.48
C LEU A 826 -35.61 33.77 -3.17
N GLU A 827 -36.04 34.75 -3.96
CA GLU A 827 -37.38 35.36 -3.88
C GLU A 827 -38.49 34.33 -4.16
N ILE A 828 -38.31 33.46 -5.16
CA ILE A 828 -39.26 32.37 -5.48
C ILE A 828 -39.31 31.35 -4.33
N ILE A 829 -38.16 31.00 -3.74
CA ILE A 829 -38.09 30.12 -2.56
C ILE A 829 -38.80 30.77 -1.36
N LEU A 830 -38.60 32.06 -1.12
CA LEU A 830 -39.26 32.81 -0.04
C LEU A 830 -40.78 32.86 -0.23
N ALA A 831 -41.26 33.12 -1.44
CA ALA A 831 -42.68 33.15 -1.75
C ALA A 831 -43.37 31.79 -1.52
N LEU A 832 -42.76 30.69 -1.99
CA LEU A 832 -43.26 29.33 -1.78
C LEU A 832 -43.18 28.92 -0.30
N GLY A 833 -42.06 29.22 0.36
CA GLY A 833 -41.85 28.94 1.78
C GLY A 833 -42.88 29.66 2.66
N ASN A 834 -43.16 30.93 2.39
CA ASN A 834 -44.22 31.67 3.06
C ASN A 834 -45.60 31.06 2.79
N TYR A 835 -45.95 30.78 1.52
CA TYR A 835 -47.23 30.15 1.18
C TYR A 835 -47.47 28.83 1.94
N MET A 836 -46.42 28.01 2.11
CA MET A 836 -46.50 26.75 2.85
C MET A 836 -46.58 26.90 4.39
N ASN A 837 -46.04 27.98 4.97
CA ASN A 837 -45.89 28.12 6.42
C ASN A 837 -46.82 29.15 7.09
N SER A 838 -47.40 30.10 6.33
CA SER A 838 -48.15 31.26 6.85
C SER A 838 -49.19 30.92 7.91
N SER A 839 -49.96 29.85 7.71
CA SER A 839 -51.08 29.45 8.60
C SER A 839 -50.66 28.87 9.95
N LYS A 840 -49.38 28.53 10.15
CA LYS A 840 -48.86 27.91 11.39
C LYS A 840 -47.66 28.64 12.00
N ARG A 841 -46.92 29.43 11.22
CA ARG A 841 -45.67 30.10 11.64
C ARG A 841 -45.62 31.59 11.25
N GLY A 842 -46.69 32.12 10.65
CA GLY A 842 -46.69 33.46 10.06
C GLY A 842 -45.85 33.54 8.78
N ALA A 843 -45.79 34.74 8.20
CA ALA A 843 -44.94 35.05 7.06
C ALA A 843 -43.63 35.70 7.52
N VAL A 844 -42.53 35.42 6.81
CA VAL A 844 -41.19 35.94 7.08
C VAL A 844 -40.64 36.71 5.87
N TYR A 845 -39.73 37.66 6.12
CA TYR A 845 -39.11 38.48 5.08
C TYR A 845 -37.80 37.89 4.51
N GLY A 846 -37.33 36.77 5.05
CA GLY A 846 -36.10 36.09 4.64
C GLY A 846 -35.87 34.79 5.42
N PHE A 847 -34.84 34.04 5.05
CA PHE A 847 -34.47 32.77 5.69
C PHE A 847 -32.94 32.63 5.79
N LYS A 848 -32.47 31.81 6.74
CA LYS A 848 -31.06 31.46 6.94
C LYS A 848 -30.56 30.51 5.85
N LEU A 849 -29.28 30.60 5.46
CA LEU A 849 -28.77 29.94 4.24
C LEU A 849 -28.90 28.41 4.25
N GLN A 850 -28.81 27.77 5.41
CA GLN A 850 -28.93 26.31 5.59
C GLN A 850 -30.33 25.79 5.20
N SER A 851 -31.32 26.67 5.09
CA SER A 851 -32.67 26.34 4.59
C SER A 851 -32.66 25.84 3.13
N LEU A 852 -31.60 26.12 2.36
CA LEU A 852 -31.47 25.65 0.97
C LEU A 852 -31.28 24.14 0.86
N ASP A 853 -30.65 23.50 1.85
CA ASP A 853 -30.48 22.04 1.86
C ASP A 853 -31.83 21.31 2.04
N LEU A 854 -32.73 21.88 2.86
CA LEU A 854 -34.07 21.33 3.17
C LEU A 854 -35.03 21.27 1.97
N LEU A 855 -34.68 21.88 0.84
CA LEU A 855 -35.46 21.84 -0.41
C LEU A 855 -35.43 20.46 -1.09
N LEU A 856 -34.48 19.59 -0.71
CA LEU A 856 -34.45 18.18 -1.11
C LEU A 856 -35.29 17.28 -0.18
N ASP A 857 -35.28 17.55 1.12
CA ASP A 857 -36.02 16.75 2.12
C ASP A 857 -37.53 16.94 2.00
N THR A 858 -37.96 18.16 1.67
CA THR A 858 -39.36 18.52 1.48
C THR A 858 -39.90 17.86 0.21
N LYS A 859 -40.69 16.79 0.37
CA LYS A 859 -41.25 15.99 -0.73
C LYS A 859 -42.74 16.27 -0.97
N SER A 860 -43.16 16.04 -2.21
CA SER A 860 -44.57 15.95 -2.62
C SER A 860 -45.32 14.85 -1.86
N THR A 861 -46.66 14.97 -1.77
CA THR A 861 -47.53 13.99 -1.09
C THR A 861 -47.41 12.58 -1.66
N ASP A 862 -47.22 12.46 -2.98
CA ASP A 862 -46.99 11.18 -3.68
C ASP A 862 -45.52 10.73 -3.67
N ARG A 863 -44.63 11.52 -3.03
CA ARG A 863 -43.19 11.33 -2.89
C ARG A 863 -42.40 11.26 -4.21
N LYS A 864 -43.00 11.54 -5.37
CA LYS A 864 -42.33 11.42 -6.68
C LYS A 864 -41.33 12.56 -6.98
N GLN A 865 -41.51 13.71 -6.35
CA GLN A 865 -40.65 14.89 -6.54
C GLN A 865 -40.38 15.65 -5.23
N THR A 866 -39.27 16.39 -5.18
CA THR A 866 -38.94 17.31 -4.08
C THR A 866 -39.44 18.73 -4.36
N LEU A 867 -39.45 19.60 -3.35
CA LEU A 867 -39.73 21.02 -3.52
C LEU A 867 -38.74 21.68 -4.48
N LEU A 868 -37.46 21.29 -4.46
CA LEU A 868 -36.46 21.76 -5.43
C LEU A 868 -36.79 21.36 -6.89
N HIS A 869 -37.34 20.18 -7.13
CA HIS A 869 -37.82 19.78 -8.46
C HIS A 869 -39.00 20.64 -8.92
N TYR A 870 -39.95 20.92 -8.02
CA TYR A 870 -41.06 21.82 -8.31
C TYR A 870 -40.58 23.25 -8.61
N ILE A 871 -39.65 23.79 -7.81
CA ILE A 871 -39.01 25.10 -8.04
C ILE A 871 -38.31 25.11 -9.41
N ALA A 872 -37.52 24.09 -9.74
CA ALA A 872 -36.81 24.01 -11.03
C ALA A 872 -37.79 24.01 -12.23
N ASN A 873 -38.96 23.36 -12.10
CA ASN A 873 -39.97 23.39 -13.16
C ASN A 873 -40.70 24.75 -13.22
N VAL A 874 -41.09 25.35 -12.09
CA VAL A 874 -41.70 26.70 -12.05
C VAL A 874 -40.76 27.76 -12.63
N VAL A 875 -39.46 27.68 -12.32
CA VAL A 875 -38.43 28.53 -12.92
C VAL A 875 -38.34 28.30 -14.42
N LYS A 876 -38.34 27.04 -14.88
CA LYS A 876 -38.30 26.72 -16.31
C LYS A 876 -39.53 27.22 -17.08
N GLU A 877 -40.73 27.16 -16.49
CA GLU A 877 -41.97 27.57 -17.16
C GLU A 877 -42.22 29.08 -17.11
N LYS A 878 -41.92 29.75 -15.99
CA LYS A 878 -42.34 31.13 -15.72
C LYS A 878 -41.20 32.15 -15.56
N TYR A 879 -39.96 31.68 -15.39
CA TYR A 879 -38.79 32.52 -15.15
C TYR A 879 -37.56 32.01 -15.94
N THR A 880 -37.75 31.69 -17.22
CA THR A 880 -36.71 31.14 -18.12
C THR A 880 -35.39 31.91 -18.07
N GLN A 881 -35.45 33.23 -17.93
CA GLN A 881 -34.30 34.14 -17.84
C GLN A 881 -33.41 33.92 -16.59
N VAL A 882 -33.89 33.22 -15.56
CA VAL A 882 -33.09 32.86 -14.37
C VAL A 882 -32.78 31.36 -14.29
N SER A 883 -33.19 30.56 -15.27
CA SER A 883 -32.99 29.10 -15.27
C SER A 883 -31.53 28.67 -15.18
N LEU A 884 -30.60 29.46 -15.73
CA LEU A 884 -29.15 29.28 -15.71
C LEU A 884 -28.45 30.25 -14.72
N PHE A 885 -29.08 30.56 -13.57
CA PHE A 885 -28.50 31.49 -12.57
C PHE A 885 -27.09 31.11 -12.11
N TYR A 886 -26.77 29.81 -12.10
CA TYR A 886 -25.47 29.28 -11.70
C TYR A 886 -24.32 29.65 -12.66
N ASN A 887 -24.61 30.14 -13.86
CA ASN A 887 -23.60 30.72 -14.75
C ASN A 887 -23.17 32.14 -14.33
N GLU A 888 -23.81 32.76 -13.33
CA GLU A 888 -23.40 34.06 -12.74
C GLU A 888 -22.59 33.88 -11.44
N MET A 889 -22.12 32.67 -11.13
CA MET A 889 -21.38 32.37 -9.90
C MET A 889 -20.06 31.68 -10.24
N HIS A 890 -18.95 32.39 -10.06
CA HIS A 890 -17.63 31.94 -10.50
C HIS A 890 -16.80 31.39 -9.32
N TYR A 891 -15.98 30.37 -9.59
CA TYR A 891 -14.98 29.81 -8.66
C TYR A 891 -15.45 29.37 -7.26
N VAL A 892 -16.76 29.30 -7.01
CA VAL A 892 -17.36 28.96 -5.70
C VAL A 892 -16.82 27.65 -5.12
N GLU A 893 -16.56 26.65 -5.96
CA GLU A 893 -15.99 25.36 -5.52
C GLU A 893 -14.52 25.48 -5.11
N LYS A 894 -13.71 26.30 -5.81
CA LYS A 894 -12.32 26.57 -5.42
C LYS A 894 -12.27 27.41 -4.14
N ALA A 895 -13.12 28.44 -4.03
CA ALA A 895 -13.24 29.29 -2.85
C ALA A 895 -13.71 28.51 -1.59
N ALA A 896 -14.53 27.48 -1.76
CA ALA A 896 -14.96 26.59 -0.68
C ALA A 896 -13.82 25.77 -0.05
N ALA A 897 -12.69 25.58 -0.74
CA ALA A 897 -11.52 24.90 -0.21
C ALA A 897 -10.54 25.84 0.53
N VAL A 898 -10.70 27.17 0.42
CA VAL A 898 -9.73 28.14 0.93
C VAL A 898 -9.89 28.40 2.44
N SER A 899 -8.82 28.18 3.20
CA SER A 899 -8.71 28.65 4.58
C SER A 899 -8.24 30.12 4.59
N LEU A 900 -9.17 31.05 4.43
CA LEU A 900 -8.86 32.49 4.32
C LEU A 900 -8.07 33.02 5.53
N GLU A 901 -8.35 32.53 6.74
CA GLU A 901 -7.60 32.94 7.94
C GLU A 901 -6.10 32.60 7.84
N ASN A 902 -5.77 31.38 7.37
CA ASN A 902 -4.39 30.95 7.15
C ASN A 902 -3.73 31.80 6.05
N VAL A 903 -4.41 31.96 4.91
CA VAL A 903 -3.92 32.78 3.79
C VAL A 903 -3.62 34.23 4.23
N LEU A 904 -4.42 34.81 5.13
CA LEU A 904 -4.16 36.14 5.70
C LEU A 904 -3.04 36.17 6.76
N LEU A 905 -2.71 35.04 7.40
CA LEU A 905 -1.54 34.92 8.26
C LEU A 905 -0.26 34.78 7.42
N ASP A 906 -0.29 33.97 6.36
CA ASP A 906 0.83 33.77 5.44
C ASP A 906 1.21 35.08 4.73
N VAL A 907 0.22 35.88 4.27
CA VAL A 907 0.46 37.21 3.70
C VAL A 907 1.10 38.18 4.72
N LYS A 908 0.76 38.07 6.02
CA LYS A 908 1.40 38.87 7.09
C LYS A 908 2.83 38.40 7.37
N GLU A 909 3.11 37.10 7.30
CA GLU A 909 4.46 36.58 7.45
C GLU A 909 5.35 36.94 6.24
N LEU A 910 4.81 36.96 5.01
CA LEU A 910 5.51 37.52 3.86
C LEU A 910 5.80 39.01 4.01
N GLN A 911 4.88 39.79 4.59
CA GLN A 911 5.14 41.18 4.97
C GLN A 911 6.27 41.27 6.00
N ARG A 912 6.22 40.50 7.09
CA ARG A 912 7.23 40.48 8.15
C ARG A 912 8.61 40.08 7.61
N GLY A 913 8.67 39.14 6.67
CA GLY A 913 9.89 38.74 5.95
C GLY A 913 10.47 39.87 5.11
N MET A 914 9.62 40.59 4.35
CA MET A 914 10.07 41.74 3.56
C MET A 914 10.54 42.90 4.43
N GLU A 915 9.84 43.21 5.54
CA GLU A 915 10.27 44.21 6.51
C GLU A 915 11.60 43.86 7.18
N LEU A 916 11.82 42.58 7.52
CA LEU A 916 13.09 42.08 8.04
C LEU A 916 14.21 42.22 6.99
N THR A 917 13.94 41.88 5.73
CA THR A 917 14.89 41.99 4.60
C THR A 917 15.28 43.44 4.33
N LYS A 918 14.31 44.36 4.33
CA LYS A 918 14.54 45.82 4.24
C LYS A 918 15.40 46.34 5.40
N ARG A 919 15.13 45.89 6.63
CA ARG A 919 15.92 46.25 7.81
C ARG A 919 17.35 45.75 7.71
N GLU A 920 17.55 44.52 7.22
CA GLU A 920 18.88 43.93 7.01
C GLU A 920 19.70 44.70 5.98
N TYR A 921 19.08 45.06 4.85
CA TYR A 921 19.69 45.90 3.83
C TYR A 921 20.03 47.30 4.37
N SER A 922 19.11 47.92 5.13
CA SER A 922 19.34 49.24 5.74
C SER A 922 20.47 49.26 6.78
N MET A 923 20.80 48.13 7.41
CA MET A 923 21.92 48.03 8.36
C MET A 923 23.28 47.87 7.69
N HIS A 924 23.34 47.31 6.47
CA HIS A 924 24.60 46.94 5.82
C HIS A 924 24.89 47.67 4.50
N GLY A 925 23.89 48.33 3.89
CA GLY A 925 24.00 49.28 2.77
C GLY A 925 24.44 48.74 1.40
N HIS A 926 25.24 47.68 1.37
CA HIS A 926 26.08 47.31 0.22
C HIS A 926 25.74 45.96 -0.44
N ASN A 927 24.80 45.19 0.10
CA ASN A 927 24.40 43.92 -0.52
C ASN A 927 23.43 44.17 -1.71
N THR A 928 23.89 43.88 -2.93
CA THR A 928 23.12 44.07 -4.17
C THR A 928 21.95 43.10 -4.30
N MET A 929 22.14 41.82 -3.95
CA MET A 929 21.08 40.79 -3.99
C MET A 929 19.85 41.19 -3.18
N LEU A 930 20.03 41.71 -1.95
CA LEU A 930 18.91 42.19 -1.13
C LEU A 930 18.23 43.41 -1.77
N LYS A 931 19.00 44.36 -2.30
CA LYS A 931 18.48 45.56 -2.97
C LYS A 931 17.63 45.20 -4.19
N GLU A 932 18.14 44.31 -5.04
CA GLU A 932 17.47 43.82 -6.24
C GLU A 932 16.23 43.01 -5.90
N PHE A 933 16.30 42.11 -4.91
CA PHE A 933 15.15 41.34 -4.46
C PHE A 933 14.01 42.24 -3.95
N ILE A 934 14.31 43.23 -3.09
CA ILE A 934 13.32 44.19 -2.59
C ILE A 934 12.67 44.94 -3.76
N ALA A 935 13.47 45.51 -4.65
CA ALA A 935 12.98 46.32 -5.77
C ALA A 935 12.05 45.55 -6.73
N HIS A 936 12.33 44.27 -7.02
CA HIS A 936 11.52 43.45 -7.92
C HIS A 936 10.27 42.84 -7.30
N ASN A 937 10.19 42.75 -5.96
CA ASN A 937 9.16 41.97 -5.27
C ASN A 937 8.29 42.77 -4.28
N GLU A 938 8.71 43.98 -3.88
CA GLU A 938 7.89 44.86 -3.04
C GLU A 938 6.54 45.20 -3.68
N SER A 939 6.50 45.48 -4.99
CA SER A 939 5.26 45.75 -5.72
C SER A 939 4.34 44.53 -5.80
N LYS A 940 4.90 43.32 -5.94
CA LYS A 940 4.15 42.05 -5.94
C LYS A 940 3.53 41.79 -4.58
N LEU A 941 4.32 41.95 -3.50
CA LEU A 941 3.83 41.83 -2.13
C LEU A 941 2.74 42.87 -1.85
N LYS A 942 2.91 44.12 -2.29
CA LYS A 942 1.91 45.17 -2.08
C LYS A 942 0.59 44.83 -2.78
N LYS A 943 0.65 44.32 -4.02
CA LYS A 943 -0.53 43.79 -4.72
C LYS A 943 -1.17 42.63 -3.95
N LEU A 944 -0.37 41.68 -3.43
CA LEU A 944 -0.88 40.55 -2.66
C LEU A 944 -1.56 40.99 -1.35
N GLN A 945 -1.02 42.00 -0.65
CA GLN A 945 -1.65 42.61 0.52
C GLN A 945 -2.98 43.31 0.18
N ASP A 946 -3.06 43.98 -0.96
CA ASP A 946 -4.29 44.65 -1.41
C ASP A 946 -5.35 43.63 -1.88
N ASP A 947 -4.96 42.60 -2.63
CA ASP A 947 -5.82 41.47 -2.99
C ASP A 947 -6.30 40.70 -1.74
N ALA A 948 -5.43 40.51 -0.74
CA ALA A 948 -5.77 39.89 0.55
C ALA A 948 -6.81 40.70 1.33
N LYS A 949 -6.68 42.03 1.34
CA LYS A 949 -7.69 42.91 1.94
C LYS A 949 -9.01 42.86 1.15
N ILE A 950 -8.97 42.94 -0.17
CA ILE A 950 -10.18 42.88 -1.02
C ILE A 950 -10.90 41.54 -0.83
N ALA A 951 -10.17 40.43 -0.70
CA ALA A 951 -10.75 39.11 -0.41
C ALA A 951 -11.48 39.08 0.94
N GLN A 952 -10.87 39.59 2.02
CA GLN A 952 -11.54 39.66 3.32
C GLN A 952 -12.74 40.61 3.30
N ASP A 953 -12.59 41.83 2.79
CA ASP A 953 -13.66 42.82 2.75
C ASP A 953 -14.86 42.31 1.92
N ALA A 954 -14.61 41.71 0.75
CA ALA A 954 -15.66 41.12 -0.09
C ALA A 954 -16.33 39.89 0.56
N PHE A 955 -15.56 39.04 1.24
CA PHE A 955 -16.09 37.90 1.98
C PHE A 955 -16.96 38.34 3.16
N ASP A 956 -16.46 39.27 3.99
CA ASP A 956 -17.20 39.90 5.09
C ASP A 956 -18.52 40.51 4.59
N GLU A 957 -18.48 41.19 3.44
CA GLU A 957 -19.66 41.79 2.82
C GLU A 957 -20.69 40.76 2.32
N VAL A 958 -20.28 39.67 1.66
CA VAL A 958 -21.23 38.67 1.16
C VAL A 958 -21.84 37.84 2.30
N VAL A 959 -21.04 37.46 3.32
CA VAL A 959 -21.56 36.72 4.48
C VAL A 959 -22.61 37.54 5.24
N LYS A 960 -22.35 38.85 5.45
CA LYS A 960 -23.33 39.78 6.04
C LYS A 960 -24.55 40.00 5.15
N PHE A 961 -24.37 40.08 3.83
CA PHE A 961 -25.46 40.28 2.87
C PHE A 961 -26.47 39.11 2.88
N PHE A 962 -26.02 37.89 3.15
CA PHE A 962 -26.87 36.71 3.36
C PHE A 962 -27.32 36.50 4.81
N GLY A 963 -27.08 37.48 5.70
CA GLY A 963 -27.54 37.45 7.09
C GLY A 963 -26.76 36.51 8.01
N GLU A 964 -25.56 36.08 7.62
CA GLU A 964 -24.66 35.26 8.44
C GLU A 964 -23.55 36.13 9.08
N ASN A 965 -22.79 35.54 10.01
CA ASN A 965 -21.76 36.26 10.77
C ASN A 965 -20.35 35.87 10.29
N ALA A 966 -19.69 36.80 9.59
CA ALA A 966 -18.33 36.62 9.06
C ALA A 966 -17.29 36.18 10.10
N LYS A 967 -17.46 36.56 11.39
CA LYS A 967 -16.54 36.14 12.47
C LYS A 967 -16.67 34.67 12.88
N THR A 968 -17.72 33.96 12.43
CA THR A 968 -18.03 32.57 12.83
C THR A 968 -18.30 31.65 11.64
N THR A 969 -18.16 32.15 10.41
CA THR A 969 -18.58 31.45 9.19
C THR A 969 -17.50 31.60 8.13
N PRO A 970 -16.50 30.71 8.09
CA PRO A 970 -15.40 30.76 7.11
C PRO A 970 -15.87 30.35 5.69
N PRO A 971 -15.05 30.60 4.66
CA PRO A 971 -15.34 30.20 3.27
C PRO A 971 -15.76 28.73 3.11
N SER A 972 -15.08 27.84 3.85
CA SER A 972 -15.31 26.40 3.93
C SER A 972 -16.60 25.97 4.62
N VAL A 973 -17.39 26.91 5.15
CA VAL A 973 -18.77 26.70 5.62
C VAL A 973 -19.76 27.47 4.75
N PHE A 974 -19.42 28.68 4.32
CA PHE A 974 -20.30 29.56 3.54
C PHE A 974 -20.51 29.07 2.10
N PHE A 975 -19.43 28.90 1.32
CA PHE A 975 -19.53 28.57 -0.10
C PHE A 975 -20.11 27.17 -0.38
N PRO A 976 -19.83 26.11 0.41
CA PRO A 976 -20.43 24.79 0.21
C PRO A 976 -21.96 24.76 0.15
N VAL A 977 -22.67 25.67 0.84
CA VAL A 977 -24.14 25.75 0.76
C VAL A 977 -24.58 26.06 -0.68
N PHE A 978 -23.93 27.03 -1.33
CA PHE A 978 -24.19 27.36 -2.73
C PHE A 978 -23.76 26.22 -3.67
N VAL A 979 -22.63 25.55 -3.40
CA VAL A 979 -22.18 24.39 -4.18
C VAL A 979 -23.19 23.24 -4.14
N ARG A 980 -23.68 22.86 -2.95
CA ARG A 980 -24.72 21.84 -2.78
C ARG A 980 -26.01 22.24 -3.49
N PHE A 981 -26.48 23.47 -3.27
CA PHE A 981 -27.69 24.00 -3.88
C PHE A 981 -27.63 24.00 -5.42
N VAL A 982 -26.51 24.45 -6.01
CA VAL A 982 -26.30 24.46 -7.48
C VAL A 982 -26.27 23.04 -8.05
N LYS A 983 -25.55 22.11 -7.42
CA LYS A 983 -25.50 20.70 -7.86
C LYS A 983 -26.90 20.06 -7.81
N ALA A 984 -27.61 20.24 -6.69
CA ALA A 984 -28.97 19.74 -6.51
C ALA A 984 -29.97 20.35 -7.50
N TYR A 985 -29.88 21.66 -7.76
CA TYR A 985 -30.73 22.36 -8.72
C TYR A 985 -30.47 21.91 -10.16
N ARG A 986 -29.20 21.77 -10.57
CA ARG A 986 -28.84 21.30 -11.93
C ARG A 986 -29.41 19.91 -12.23
N VAL A 987 -29.29 18.97 -11.29
CA VAL A 987 -29.91 17.64 -11.40
C VAL A 987 -31.44 17.76 -11.51
N SER A 988 -32.06 18.54 -10.62
CA SER A 988 -33.53 18.75 -10.61
C SER A 988 -34.05 19.35 -11.93
N TRP A 989 -33.32 20.29 -12.53
CA TRP A 989 -33.67 20.96 -13.79
C TRP A 989 -33.47 20.07 -15.03
N ILE A 990 -32.46 19.19 -15.03
CA ILE A 990 -32.27 18.16 -16.07
C ILE A 990 -33.41 17.14 -16.02
N LEU A 991 -33.82 16.71 -14.81
CA LEU A 991 -34.93 15.77 -14.62
C LEU A 991 -36.27 16.38 -15.02
N ALA A 992 -36.58 17.63 -14.60
CA ALA A 992 -37.74 18.37 -15.07
C ALA A 992 -37.77 18.51 -16.61
N SER A 993 -36.59 18.58 -17.25
CA SER A 993 -36.50 18.64 -18.71
C SER A 993 -36.78 17.31 -19.42
N HIS A 994 -36.39 16.18 -18.84
CA HIS A 994 -36.75 14.85 -19.36
C HIS A 994 -38.23 14.51 -19.13
N ILE A 995 -38.79 14.89 -17.97
CA ILE A 995 -40.22 14.72 -17.68
C ILE A 995 -41.05 15.57 -18.65
N GLY A 996 -40.70 16.84 -18.82
CA GLY A 996 -41.33 17.73 -19.80
C GLY A 996 -41.32 17.15 -21.22
N GLN A 997 -40.17 16.67 -21.73
CA GLN A 997 -40.11 16.05 -23.06
C GLN A 997 -40.96 14.78 -23.19
N LYS A 998 -41.00 13.92 -22.15
CA LYS A 998 -41.89 12.75 -22.15
C LYS A 998 -43.36 13.17 -22.21
N GLN A 999 -43.74 14.20 -21.46
CA GLN A 999 -45.11 14.69 -21.41
C GLN A 999 -45.52 15.39 -22.72
N THR A 1000 -44.64 16.21 -23.32
CA THR A 1000 -44.88 16.78 -24.67
C THR A 1000 -45.01 15.69 -25.73
N LYS A 1001 -44.16 14.65 -25.72
CA LYS A 1001 -44.29 13.50 -26.64
C LYS A 1001 -45.62 12.75 -26.43
N HIS A 1002 -46.05 12.55 -25.18
CA HIS A 1002 -47.32 11.88 -24.88
C HIS A 1002 -48.53 12.73 -25.28
N THR A 1003 -48.47 14.06 -25.14
CA THR A 1003 -49.51 14.97 -25.65
C THR A 1003 -49.54 15.00 -27.18
N LEU A 1004 -48.38 15.02 -27.85
CA LEU A 1004 -48.33 14.89 -29.32
C LEU A 1004 -48.93 13.56 -29.78
N LEU A 1005 -48.56 12.44 -29.16
CA LEU A 1005 -49.12 11.12 -29.48
C LEU A 1005 -50.63 11.07 -29.22
N SER A 1006 -51.11 11.70 -28.14
CA SER A 1006 -52.54 11.81 -27.84
C SER A 1006 -53.28 12.64 -28.90
N MET A 1007 -52.71 13.76 -29.33
CA MET A 1007 -53.26 14.60 -30.41
C MET A 1007 -53.23 13.88 -31.77
N ILE A 1008 -52.14 13.18 -32.09
CA ILE A 1008 -52.02 12.37 -33.32
C ILE A 1008 -53.05 11.24 -33.33
N ASN A 1009 -53.21 10.51 -32.22
CA ASN A 1009 -54.28 9.51 -32.10
C ASN A 1009 -55.67 10.13 -32.17
N SER A 1010 -55.89 11.31 -31.59
CA SER A 1010 -57.19 12.01 -31.65
C SER A 1010 -57.52 12.42 -33.09
N SER A 1011 -56.55 12.92 -33.86
CA SER A 1011 -56.73 13.24 -35.28
C SER A 1011 -56.92 11.98 -36.15
N LEU A 1012 -56.20 10.90 -35.86
CA LEU A 1012 -56.39 9.58 -36.49
C LEU A 1012 -57.73 8.92 -36.14
N HIS A 1013 -58.44 9.42 -35.12
CA HIS A 1013 -59.80 8.98 -34.76
C HIS A 1013 -60.90 9.88 -35.35
N PHE A 1014 -60.50 10.90 -36.11
CA PHE A 1014 -61.35 11.91 -36.77
C PHE A 1014 -61.23 11.88 -38.32
N ILE A 1015 -60.47 10.91 -38.84
CA ILE A 1015 -60.31 10.54 -40.25
C ILE A 1015 -60.94 9.15 -40.43
#